data_AF-A0A1T4ZL31-F1
#
_entry.id   AF-A0A1T4ZL31-F1
#
_cell.length_a   1.000
_cell.length_b   1.000
_cell.length_c   1.000
_cell.angle_alpha   90.00
_cell.angle_beta   90.00
_cell.angle_gamma   90.00
#
_symmetry.space_group_name_H-M   'P 1'
#
loop_
_entity.id
_entity.type
_entity.pdbx_description
1 polymer ?
#
loop_
_entity_poly.entity_id
_entity_poly.type
_entity_poly.pdbx_seq_one_letter_code
_entity_poly.pdbx_strand_id
1 'polypeptide(L)'
;MAILWNSVTASMPYPPPPEPPPIIRHLPQPQTTETGIIGLEPKISSRAKTQSTITYPLPEYQIQAPSGSLSAELLGSTVTRETAQPLTENQYRFDAAFSFTNSDNFCHTPCNTIVVTPPKTPTQESTVIPVPTPADIVEITADRQEYDQQRQIVTAQGNVIVRFRQSLIDADQAQVNLSTRQVVAQGNVALTRGNQVIRGDRMDYNFVQSTGSVYQANGVVYTPSTDTDLTVVDPLNPGVTPLLNAPISDRITAAQPLAKVKADGGLNAGVSVGGGETFGVQGSVNRLRFAAERIDLFGDGGWEAQQVRLTNDPFSPPELELRADTARFTRVSPLRDELITTKSRLVLDQSFNVPLFRERTVIDRSQKEPLPFSFGYDLKDFGGYYIQGNLPSVPLGPLSLQVAPRLLLQRAFQENVTPFDPKTLGLEAKISGSITPTTELRGFLSINTLENFPDLNEKALRGSIRVRQQLGSGFALNGEYSYRNRLFNGTLGYRTVWSSLGAVLTSPKIALNDQGATFSFQTSYQSVNADSDRPELLKPNRLNNRVTLDRYEALGTLIYPVLLWRGEGLPATATEGLRYTPRPVIPFVQLALITRGVTTQYSQDYSQSYLSTSVGVQGQLGHFSKDFLDYTGFSLFYTQVILDGQSPFLFDRLVDQRVLSMGLVQQLYGGLRAGIESAVNLDNGLSLNNELTLEYSRRTYGVILRINPVRRIGSINLRISDFNWIGTPDPYFGSTPKTEN
;
A
#
# COMPACT_ATOMS: atom_id res chain seq x y z
N MET A 1 34.00 -3.35 18.68
CA MET A 1 34.87 -2.18 18.92
C MET A 1 34.20 -1.36 20.00
N ALA A 2 34.75 -1.42 21.21
CA ALA A 2 34.23 -0.79 22.41
C ALA A 2 35.32 0.15 22.97
N ILE A 3 34.88 1.06 23.85
CA ILE A 3 35.64 1.96 24.74
C ILE A 3 35.79 3.40 24.21
N LEU A 4 35.54 4.34 25.14
CA LEU A 4 35.51 5.81 25.06
C LEU A 4 34.15 6.28 24.52
N TRP A 5 33.30 7.00 25.25
CA TRP A 5 33.53 8.34 25.79
C TRP A 5 32.75 8.57 27.09
N ASN A 6 33.44 9.11 28.09
CA ASN A 6 32.88 9.63 29.34
C ASN A 6 33.03 11.16 29.33
N SER A 7 31.94 11.86 29.66
CA SER A 7 31.85 13.13 30.41
C SER A 7 32.76 14.32 30.04
N VAL A 8 32.16 15.43 29.56
CA VAL A 8 32.39 16.80 30.10
C VAL A 8 31.12 17.64 29.87
N THR A 9 30.49 18.06 30.97
CA THR A 9 29.49 19.15 31.05
C THR A 9 30.22 20.45 31.38
N ALA A 10 30.06 21.49 30.57
CA ALA A 10 30.40 22.86 30.95
C ALA A 10 29.44 23.85 30.27
N SER A 11 28.66 24.55 31.09
CA SER A 11 27.73 25.62 30.73
C SER A 11 28.47 26.95 30.52
N MET A 12 28.21 27.64 29.40
CA MET A 12 28.51 29.07 29.23
C MET A 12 27.22 29.83 28.85
N PRO A 13 26.97 31.02 29.42
CA PRO A 13 25.79 31.83 29.09
C PRO A 13 25.99 32.63 27.80
N TYR A 14 24.96 32.67 26.94
CA TYR A 14 24.91 33.50 25.73
C TYR A 14 24.46 34.94 26.05
N PRO A 15 24.99 35.97 25.36
CA PRO A 15 24.49 37.34 25.44
C PRO A 15 23.21 37.55 24.59
N PRO A 16 22.37 38.56 24.91
CA PRO A 16 21.12 38.78 24.19
C PRO A 16 21.34 39.39 22.80
N PRO A 17 20.46 39.10 21.82
CA PRO A 17 20.58 39.57 20.44
C PRO A 17 20.11 41.03 20.25
N PRO A 18 20.63 41.76 19.23
CA PRO A 18 20.23 43.14 18.94
C PRO A 18 18.90 43.23 18.18
N GLU A 19 18.16 44.32 18.40
CA GLU A 19 16.88 44.62 17.74
C GLU A 19 17.04 44.98 16.24
N PRO A 20 16.11 44.54 15.37
CA PRO A 20 16.12 44.86 13.94
C PRO A 20 15.46 46.22 13.61
N PRO A 21 15.88 46.90 12.52
CA PRO A 21 15.33 48.20 12.12
C PRO A 21 13.97 48.09 11.41
N PRO A 22 13.18 49.19 11.40
CA PRO A 22 11.80 49.19 10.88
C PRO A 22 11.74 49.23 9.35
N ILE A 23 10.84 48.42 8.76
CA ILE A 23 10.59 48.37 7.31
C ILE A 23 9.35 49.20 6.95
N ILE A 24 9.54 50.18 6.06
CA ILE A 24 8.52 51.05 5.46
C ILE A 24 7.83 50.31 4.31
N ARG A 25 6.48 50.28 4.30
CA ARG A 25 5.65 49.73 3.22
C ARG A 25 5.39 50.78 2.13
N HIS A 26 5.67 50.44 0.87
CA HIS A 26 5.06 51.09 -0.29
C HIS A 26 4.12 50.11 -1.00
N LEU A 27 2.87 50.55 -1.20
CA LEU A 27 1.84 49.90 -2.02
C LEU A 27 1.81 50.55 -3.41
N PRO A 28 1.70 49.79 -4.51
CA PRO A 28 1.23 50.33 -5.78
C PRO A 28 -0.28 50.10 -5.97
N GLN A 29 -0.95 51.16 -6.44
CA GLN A 29 -2.34 51.20 -6.90
C GLN A 29 -2.50 50.64 -8.33
N PRO A 30 -3.74 50.30 -8.76
CA PRO A 30 -4.03 49.61 -10.01
C PRO A 30 -4.15 50.58 -11.20
N GLN A 31 -3.72 50.14 -12.40
CA GLN A 31 -4.01 50.85 -13.65
C GLN A 31 -5.06 50.11 -14.48
N THR A 32 -5.97 50.93 -14.99
CA THR A 32 -7.10 50.67 -15.89
C THR A 32 -6.69 50.46 -17.34
N THR A 33 -7.47 49.60 -17.98
CA THR A 33 -7.83 49.40 -19.40
C THR A 33 -7.44 50.45 -20.44
N GLU A 34 -6.98 49.99 -21.61
CA GLU A 34 -7.29 50.58 -22.92
C GLU A 34 -7.56 49.50 -23.99
N THR A 35 -8.57 49.79 -24.81
CA THR A 35 -9.13 49.03 -25.95
C THR A 35 -8.42 49.33 -27.27
N GLY A 36 -8.33 48.34 -28.18
CA GLY A 36 -7.85 48.56 -29.56
C GLY A 36 -7.94 47.38 -30.54
N ILE A 37 -9.15 47.14 -31.08
CA ILE A 37 -9.56 46.82 -32.47
C ILE A 37 -8.64 46.00 -33.43
N ILE A 38 -9.18 44.83 -33.83
CA ILE A 38 -9.29 44.14 -35.15
C ILE A 38 -8.02 43.93 -36.02
N GLY A 39 -7.71 42.64 -36.26
CA GLY A 39 -6.84 42.16 -37.35
C GLY A 39 -7.27 40.75 -37.81
N LEU A 40 -7.45 40.60 -39.12
CA LEU A 40 -8.10 39.49 -39.84
C LEU A 40 -7.42 38.11 -39.70
N GLU A 41 -8.24 37.07 -39.68
CA GLU A 41 -7.87 35.66 -39.85
C GLU A 41 -7.12 35.40 -41.18
N PRO A 42 -6.05 34.59 -41.17
CA PRO A 42 -5.71 33.76 -42.30
C PRO A 42 -6.34 32.37 -42.15
N LYS A 43 -7.25 32.05 -43.07
CA LYS A 43 -7.75 30.69 -43.34
C LYS A 43 -6.57 29.70 -43.40
N ILE A 44 -6.47 28.85 -42.38
CA ILE A 44 -5.68 27.63 -42.46
C ILE A 44 -6.44 26.66 -43.36
N SER A 45 -5.85 26.32 -44.50
CA SER A 45 -6.35 25.29 -45.40
C SER A 45 -6.41 23.97 -44.62
N SER A 46 -7.61 23.47 -44.35
CA SER A 46 -7.83 22.10 -43.90
C SER A 46 -7.54 21.17 -45.08
N ARG A 47 -6.30 20.68 -45.17
CA ARG A 47 -5.99 19.52 -46.02
C ARG A 47 -6.71 18.33 -45.38
N ALA A 48 -7.83 17.91 -45.94
CA ALA A 48 -8.49 16.68 -45.53
C ALA A 48 -7.48 15.54 -45.71
N LYS A 49 -6.95 15.00 -44.60
CA LYS A 49 -6.29 13.70 -44.63
C LYS A 49 -7.38 12.68 -44.89
N THR A 50 -7.44 12.16 -46.11
CA THR A 50 -8.25 10.99 -46.44
C THR A 50 -7.57 9.77 -45.82
N GLN A 51 -7.95 9.42 -44.59
CA GLN A 51 -7.69 8.09 -44.05
C GLN A 51 -8.69 7.13 -44.68
N SER A 52 -8.20 6.06 -45.31
CA SER A 52 -9.07 4.99 -45.81
C SER A 52 -9.18 3.92 -44.73
N THR A 53 -10.40 3.57 -44.33
CA THR A 53 -10.68 2.37 -43.53
C THR A 53 -11.17 1.30 -44.49
N ILE A 54 -10.45 0.19 -44.57
CA ILE A 54 -10.82 -0.96 -45.40
C ILE A 54 -11.00 -2.16 -44.49
N THR A 55 -12.15 -2.81 -44.66
CA THR A 55 -12.52 -4.03 -43.95
C THR A 55 -12.20 -5.22 -44.84
N TYR A 56 -11.31 -6.10 -44.39
CA TYR A 56 -10.93 -7.28 -45.16
C TYR A 56 -11.64 -8.53 -44.60
N PRO A 57 -12.52 -9.19 -45.38
CA PRO A 57 -13.07 -10.47 -44.99
C PRO A 57 -11.96 -11.53 -44.99
N LEU A 58 -11.91 -12.35 -43.94
CA LEU A 58 -10.87 -13.36 -43.79
C LEU A 58 -11.13 -14.59 -44.67
N PRO A 59 -10.10 -15.21 -45.26
CA PRO A 59 -10.23 -16.52 -45.90
C PRO A 59 -10.53 -17.62 -44.86
N GLU A 60 -11.32 -18.64 -45.25
CA GLU A 60 -11.68 -19.77 -44.38
C GLU A 60 -10.43 -20.55 -43.92
N TYR A 61 -10.32 -20.79 -42.62
CA TYR A 61 -9.24 -21.59 -42.02
C TYR A 61 -9.62 -23.08 -42.09
N GLN A 62 -8.99 -23.84 -42.99
CA GLN A 62 -9.17 -25.29 -43.04
C GLN A 62 -8.30 -25.97 -41.97
N ILE A 63 -8.93 -26.53 -40.94
CA ILE A 63 -8.29 -27.50 -40.05
C ILE A 63 -8.18 -28.82 -40.82
N GLN A 64 -6.98 -29.21 -41.25
CA GLN A 64 -6.73 -30.58 -41.67
C GLN A 64 -6.76 -31.49 -40.44
N ALA A 65 -7.88 -32.18 -40.23
CA ALA A 65 -7.91 -33.35 -39.37
C ALA A 65 -7.07 -34.46 -40.03
N PRO A 66 -6.18 -35.16 -39.31
CA PRO A 66 -5.47 -36.30 -39.87
C PRO A 66 -6.47 -37.42 -40.19
N SER A 67 -6.54 -37.80 -41.46
CA SER A 67 -7.27 -38.98 -41.93
C SER A 67 -6.53 -40.24 -41.48
N GLY A 68 -6.84 -40.71 -40.28
CA GLY A 68 -6.48 -42.05 -39.81
C GLY A 68 -7.74 -42.74 -39.30
N SER A 69 -8.16 -43.81 -39.98
CA SER A 69 -9.19 -44.71 -39.49
C SER A 69 -8.69 -45.42 -38.24
N LEU A 70 -9.19 -45.02 -37.07
CA LEU A 70 -9.03 -45.77 -35.82
C LEU A 70 -10.28 -46.61 -35.60
N SER A 71 -10.07 -47.92 -35.61
CA SER A 71 -11.06 -48.99 -35.44
C SER A 71 -11.80 -48.89 -34.10
N ALA A 72 -13.09 -49.19 -34.12
CA ALA A 72 -14.00 -49.20 -32.98
C ALA A 72 -13.82 -50.44 -32.07
N GLU A 73 -12.62 -50.65 -31.55
CA GLU A 73 -12.30 -51.70 -30.58
C GLU A 73 -11.42 -51.14 -29.46
N LEU A 74 -11.87 -50.09 -28.76
CA LEU A 74 -11.35 -49.74 -27.42
C LEU A 74 -12.28 -48.80 -26.63
N LEU A 75 -13.59 -49.03 -26.71
CA LEU A 75 -14.55 -48.39 -25.79
C LEU A 75 -15.32 -49.50 -25.09
N GLY A 76 -15.08 -49.64 -23.79
CA GLY A 76 -15.82 -50.54 -22.92
C GLY A 76 -17.31 -50.21 -22.87
N SER A 77 -18.07 -51.10 -22.27
CA SER A 77 -19.53 -51.10 -22.26
C SER A 77 -20.16 -49.82 -21.70
N THR A 78 -21.30 -49.46 -22.30
CA THR A 78 -22.18 -48.35 -21.94
C THR A 78 -22.70 -48.48 -20.50
N VAL A 79 -22.50 -47.43 -19.70
CA VAL A 79 -23.15 -47.25 -18.39
C VAL A 79 -24.27 -46.23 -18.55
N THR A 80 -25.51 -46.69 -18.41
CA THR A 80 -26.71 -45.85 -18.21
C THR A 80 -26.76 -45.39 -16.76
N ARG A 81 -27.08 -44.12 -16.51
CA ARG A 81 -27.44 -43.64 -15.17
C ARG A 81 -28.70 -42.80 -15.21
N GLU A 82 -29.64 -43.21 -14.37
CA GLU A 82 -30.97 -42.64 -14.15
C GLU A 82 -30.97 -41.23 -13.55
N THR A 83 -32.09 -40.57 -13.81
CA THR A 83 -32.63 -39.31 -13.29
C THR A 83 -32.51 -39.09 -11.78
N ALA A 84 -32.23 -37.84 -11.38
CA ALA A 84 -32.62 -37.27 -10.08
C ALA A 84 -33.01 -35.78 -10.24
N GLN A 85 -34.05 -35.40 -9.49
CA GLN A 85 -34.86 -34.17 -9.58
C GLN A 85 -34.13 -32.86 -9.18
N PRO A 86 -34.63 -31.69 -9.61
CA PRO A 86 -34.13 -30.39 -9.14
C PRO A 86 -34.73 -29.99 -7.78
N LEU A 87 -33.87 -29.53 -6.88
CA LEU A 87 -34.23 -28.84 -5.64
C LEU A 87 -34.26 -27.31 -5.86
N THR A 88 -35.18 -26.68 -5.12
CA THR A 88 -35.72 -25.32 -5.20
C THR A 88 -34.92 -24.23 -4.45
N GLU A 89 -35.35 -22.96 -4.69
CA GLU A 89 -35.13 -21.70 -3.93
C GLU A 89 -33.77 -20.99 -4.07
N ASN A 90 -33.65 -19.65 -4.11
CA ASN A 90 -34.61 -18.55 -3.93
C ASN A 90 -34.05 -17.28 -4.60
N GLN A 91 -34.86 -16.58 -5.40
CA GLN A 91 -34.58 -15.23 -5.91
C GLN A 91 -35.33 -14.20 -5.06
N TYR A 92 -34.60 -13.24 -4.50
CA TYR A 92 -35.16 -12.05 -3.87
C TYR A 92 -35.78 -11.14 -4.94
N ARG A 93 -37.07 -10.85 -4.78
CA ARG A 93 -37.83 -9.84 -5.54
C ARG A 93 -37.50 -8.44 -5.04
N PHE A 94 -37.35 -7.50 -5.97
CA PHE A 94 -37.61 -6.09 -5.74
C PHE A 94 -39.00 -5.76 -6.27
N ASP A 95 -39.86 -5.27 -5.39
CA ASP A 95 -41.17 -4.73 -5.71
C ASP A 95 -41.04 -3.30 -6.26
N ALA A 96 -41.70 -3.04 -7.39
CA ALA A 96 -42.26 -1.75 -7.72
C ALA A 96 -43.46 -1.96 -8.64
N ALA A 97 -44.64 -2.04 -8.04
CA ALA A 97 -45.91 -2.01 -8.75
C ALA A 97 -46.40 -0.57 -8.88
N PHE A 98 -46.71 -0.16 -10.10
CA PHE A 98 -47.77 0.79 -10.38
C PHE A 98 -48.61 0.21 -11.51
N SER A 99 -49.86 -0.11 -11.21
CA SER A 99 -50.92 -0.42 -12.16
C SER A 99 -52.00 0.64 -12.00
N PHE A 100 -52.71 0.98 -13.09
CA PHE A 100 -54.18 1.09 -13.18
C PHE A 100 -54.52 1.17 -14.68
N THR A 101 -55.06 0.07 -15.24
CA THR A 101 -56.47 -0.17 -15.61
C THR A 101 -56.85 0.36 -16.99
N ASN A 102 -57.22 -0.57 -17.88
CA ASN A 102 -58.39 -0.34 -18.72
C ASN A 102 -59.22 -1.61 -18.82
N SER A 103 -60.52 -1.40 -18.69
CA SER A 103 -61.59 -2.35 -18.40
C SER A 103 -62.14 -3.07 -19.62
N ASP A 104 -62.44 -4.35 -19.41
CA ASP A 104 -63.67 -5.07 -19.79
C ASP A 104 -64.12 -5.17 -21.26
N ASN A 105 -63.84 -6.34 -21.83
CA ASN A 105 -64.78 -7.41 -22.17
C ASN A 105 -66.25 -7.08 -22.52
N PHE A 106 -66.68 -7.57 -23.69
CA PHE A 106 -67.97 -8.27 -23.90
C PHE A 106 -67.66 -9.52 -24.75
N CYS A 107 -67.75 -10.75 -24.21
CA CYS A 107 -68.93 -11.66 -24.18
C CYS A 107 -69.47 -12.01 -25.59
N HIS A 108 -69.80 -13.24 -26.02
CA HIS A 108 -69.94 -14.59 -25.44
C HIS A 108 -69.83 -15.62 -26.61
N THR A 109 -69.38 -16.84 -26.30
CA THR A 109 -69.41 -18.12 -27.07
C THR A 109 -70.79 -18.54 -27.64
N PRO A 110 -70.93 -19.66 -28.39
CA PRO A 110 -70.08 -20.32 -29.42
C PRO A 110 -70.90 -20.75 -30.67
N CYS A 111 -70.28 -21.05 -31.83
CA CYS A 111 -70.69 -22.14 -32.74
C CYS A 111 -69.84 -22.24 -34.04
N ASN A 112 -69.46 -23.47 -34.34
CA ASN A 112 -69.16 -24.10 -35.64
C ASN A 112 -68.14 -23.50 -36.62
N THR A 113 -66.99 -24.18 -36.62
CA THR A 113 -66.16 -24.64 -37.74
C THR A 113 -66.62 -24.27 -39.15
N ILE A 114 -65.80 -23.44 -39.82
CA ILE A 114 -65.60 -23.49 -41.28
C ILE A 114 -64.10 -23.54 -41.50
N VAL A 115 -63.63 -24.67 -42.05
CA VAL A 115 -62.26 -24.85 -42.51
C VAL A 115 -62.11 -24.06 -43.81
N VAL A 116 -61.24 -23.04 -43.80
CA VAL A 116 -60.76 -22.38 -45.01
C VAL A 116 -59.25 -22.58 -45.06
N THR A 117 -58.80 -23.42 -45.98
CA THR A 117 -57.39 -23.61 -46.32
C THR A 117 -56.89 -22.40 -47.10
N PRO A 118 -55.87 -21.66 -46.64
CA PRO A 118 -55.26 -20.60 -47.44
C PRO A 118 -54.34 -21.19 -48.53
N PRO A 119 -54.35 -20.62 -49.75
CA PRO A 119 -53.55 -21.11 -50.87
C PRO A 119 -52.05 -20.79 -50.75
N LYS A 120 -51.26 -21.69 -51.32
CA LYS A 120 -49.80 -21.73 -51.40
C LYS A 120 -49.23 -20.45 -52.02
N THR A 121 -48.44 -19.72 -51.25
CA THR A 121 -47.65 -18.55 -51.67
C THR A 121 -46.48 -18.99 -52.56
N PRO A 122 -46.17 -18.29 -53.67
CA PRO A 122 -44.99 -18.57 -54.48
C PRO A 122 -43.70 -18.15 -53.77
N THR A 123 -42.73 -19.06 -53.80
CA THR A 123 -41.36 -18.91 -53.31
C THR A 123 -40.62 -17.80 -54.07
N GLN A 124 -40.16 -16.77 -53.35
CA GLN A 124 -39.05 -15.93 -53.79
C GLN A 124 -37.79 -16.36 -53.04
N GLU A 125 -36.79 -16.84 -53.79
CA GLU A 125 -35.44 -17.07 -53.30
C GLU A 125 -34.85 -15.74 -52.80
N SER A 126 -34.82 -15.57 -51.48
CA SER A 126 -33.96 -14.57 -50.86
C SER A 126 -32.56 -15.15 -50.83
N THR A 127 -31.67 -14.63 -51.68
CA THR A 127 -30.23 -14.85 -51.56
C THR A 127 -29.79 -14.26 -50.22
N VAL A 128 -29.56 -15.13 -49.23
CA VAL A 128 -28.93 -14.73 -47.98
C VAL A 128 -27.47 -14.40 -48.30
N ILE A 129 -27.13 -13.12 -48.40
CA ILE A 129 -25.75 -12.69 -48.30
C ILE A 129 -25.34 -12.97 -46.85
N PRO A 130 -24.38 -13.88 -46.57
CA PRO A 130 -23.92 -14.09 -45.21
C PRO A 130 -23.28 -12.79 -44.73
N VAL A 131 -23.91 -12.12 -43.75
CA VAL A 131 -23.28 -11.04 -43.01
C VAL A 131 -22.20 -11.70 -42.15
N PRO A 132 -20.90 -11.47 -42.39
CA PRO A 132 -19.87 -12.05 -41.54
C PRO A 132 -20.07 -11.56 -40.11
N THR A 133 -20.06 -12.48 -39.15
CA THR A 133 -20.08 -12.15 -37.74
C THR A 133 -18.84 -11.31 -37.40
N PRO A 134 -18.93 -10.32 -36.48
CA PRO A 134 -17.79 -9.43 -36.11
C PRO A 134 -16.53 -10.13 -35.55
N ALA A 135 -16.53 -11.46 -35.44
CA ALA A 135 -15.45 -12.26 -34.86
C ALA A 135 -14.27 -12.53 -35.82
N ASP A 136 -14.47 -12.33 -37.13
CA ASP A 136 -13.53 -12.71 -38.20
C ASP A 136 -13.25 -11.58 -39.20
N ILE A 137 -13.18 -10.35 -38.70
CA ILE A 137 -12.91 -9.17 -39.51
C ILE A 137 -11.61 -8.50 -39.03
N VAL A 138 -10.70 -8.20 -39.97
CA VAL A 138 -9.55 -7.33 -39.73
C VAL A 138 -9.87 -5.97 -40.35
N GLU A 139 -9.89 -4.93 -39.52
CA GLU A 139 -10.04 -3.55 -39.96
C GLU A 139 -8.67 -2.88 -40.02
N ILE A 140 -8.32 -2.32 -41.17
CA ILE A 140 -7.07 -1.59 -41.38
C ILE A 140 -7.42 -0.17 -41.81
N THR A 141 -6.95 0.81 -41.03
CA THR A 141 -7.04 2.23 -41.35
C THR A 141 -5.65 2.82 -41.53
N ALA A 142 -5.40 3.55 -42.61
CA ALA A 142 -4.12 4.23 -42.85
C ALA A 142 -4.27 5.35 -43.88
N ASP A 143 -3.23 6.17 -44.02
CA ASP A 143 -3.14 7.20 -45.06
C ASP A 143 -2.95 6.56 -46.46
N ARG A 144 -2.18 5.47 -46.55
CA ARG A 144 -1.98 4.68 -47.77
C ARG A 144 -2.02 3.18 -47.47
N GLN A 145 -2.69 2.43 -48.34
CA GLN A 145 -2.76 0.96 -48.26
C GLN A 145 -2.49 0.36 -49.64
N GLU A 146 -1.76 -0.76 -49.68
CA GLU A 146 -1.52 -1.58 -50.86
C GLU A 146 -1.82 -3.04 -50.53
N TYR A 147 -2.66 -3.70 -51.32
CA TYR A 147 -3.05 -5.09 -51.10
C TYR A 147 -2.48 -5.99 -52.19
N ASP A 148 -1.63 -6.93 -51.79
CA ASP A 148 -1.14 -8.01 -52.64
C ASP A 148 -2.09 -9.21 -52.53
N GLN A 149 -2.89 -9.42 -53.57
CA GLN A 149 -3.88 -10.49 -53.63
C GLN A 149 -3.24 -11.89 -53.71
N GLN A 150 -2.05 -12.05 -54.28
CA GLN A 150 -1.39 -13.36 -54.38
C GLN A 150 -0.86 -13.81 -53.03
N ARG A 151 -0.24 -12.88 -52.29
CA ARG A 151 0.35 -13.16 -50.98
C ARG A 151 -0.63 -12.95 -49.82
N GLN A 152 -1.79 -12.34 -50.08
CA GLN A 152 -2.77 -11.95 -49.08
C GLN A 152 -2.16 -11.01 -48.01
N ILE A 153 -1.32 -10.07 -48.45
CA ILE A 153 -0.62 -9.11 -47.57
C ILE A 153 -1.12 -7.69 -47.85
N VAL A 154 -1.49 -6.96 -46.80
CA VAL A 154 -1.79 -5.53 -46.84
C VAL A 154 -0.59 -4.77 -46.29
N THR A 155 0.00 -3.88 -47.09
CA THR A 155 1.02 -2.91 -46.64
C THR A 155 0.36 -1.56 -46.41
N ALA A 156 0.38 -1.09 -45.17
CA ALA A 156 -0.22 0.16 -44.74
C ALA A 156 0.87 1.15 -44.27
N GLN A 157 0.73 2.43 -44.63
CA GLN A 157 1.67 3.50 -44.31
C GLN A 157 0.93 4.77 -43.86
N GLY A 158 1.45 5.41 -42.82
CA GLY A 158 0.96 6.66 -42.24
C GLY A 158 -0.28 6.45 -41.37
N ASN A 159 -0.17 6.79 -40.07
CA ASN A 159 -1.26 6.73 -39.08
C ASN A 159 -2.00 5.37 -39.13
N VAL A 160 -1.25 4.27 -39.15
CA VAL A 160 -1.80 2.93 -39.34
C VAL A 160 -2.46 2.46 -38.05
N ILE A 161 -3.70 1.99 -38.16
CA ILE A 161 -4.45 1.37 -37.09
C ILE A 161 -4.97 0.03 -37.60
N VAL A 162 -4.53 -1.06 -36.98
CA VAL A 162 -5.00 -2.42 -37.26
C VAL A 162 -5.84 -2.90 -36.08
N ARG A 163 -7.11 -3.21 -36.31
CA ARG A 163 -8.03 -3.74 -35.29
C ARG A 163 -8.45 -5.15 -35.64
N PHE A 164 -8.33 -6.04 -34.66
CA PHE A 164 -8.85 -7.39 -34.73
C PHE A 164 -9.41 -7.79 -33.36
N ARG A 165 -10.72 -8.04 -33.29
CA ARG A 165 -11.45 -8.32 -32.04
C ARG A 165 -11.23 -7.21 -30.99
N GLN A 166 -10.62 -7.54 -29.85
CA GLN A 166 -10.30 -6.61 -28.75
C GLN A 166 -8.86 -6.07 -28.80
N SER A 167 -8.08 -6.43 -29.83
CA SER A 167 -6.70 -6.00 -30.00
C SER A 167 -6.61 -4.88 -31.03
N LEU A 168 -5.83 -3.85 -30.69
CA LEU A 168 -5.59 -2.69 -31.55
C LEU A 168 -4.07 -2.43 -31.61
N ILE A 169 -3.55 -2.28 -32.83
CA ILE A 169 -2.14 -1.94 -33.09
C ILE A 169 -2.10 -0.60 -33.84
N ASP A 170 -1.45 0.40 -33.23
CA ASP A 170 -1.12 1.68 -33.87
C ASP A 170 0.35 1.69 -34.32
N ALA A 171 0.67 2.23 -35.49
CA ALA A 171 2.05 2.37 -35.99
C ALA A 171 2.20 3.38 -37.14
N ASP A 172 3.43 3.73 -37.50
CA ASP A 172 3.74 4.51 -38.71
C ASP A 172 3.63 3.65 -39.98
N GLN A 173 4.02 2.38 -39.90
CA GLN A 173 3.92 1.40 -40.98
C GLN A 173 3.50 0.03 -40.43
N ALA A 174 2.65 -0.70 -41.17
CA ALA A 174 2.37 -2.09 -40.87
C ALA A 174 2.25 -2.96 -42.13
N GLN A 175 2.66 -4.21 -42.03
CA GLN A 175 2.37 -5.26 -42.99
C GLN A 175 1.49 -6.29 -42.31
N VAL A 176 0.31 -6.55 -42.87
CA VAL A 176 -0.68 -7.46 -42.31
C VAL A 176 -0.88 -8.62 -43.28
N ASN A 177 -0.55 -9.83 -42.86
CA ASN A 177 -0.85 -11.04 -43.60
C ASN A 177 -2.24 -11.56 -43.19
N LEU A 178 -3.20 -11.51 -44.11
CA LEU A 178 -4.60 -11.83 -43.82
C LEU A 178 -4.86 -13.33 -43.64
N SER A 179 -4.02 -14.21 -44.20
CA SER A 179 -4.18 -15.66 -44.06
C SER A 179 -3.67 -16.17 -42.71
N THR A 180 -2.52 -15.67 -42.26
CA THR A 180 -1.89 -16.05 -40.98
C THR A 180 -2.30 -15.15 -39.81
N ARG A 181 -2.89 -13.98 -40.12
CA ARG A 181 -3.26 -12.91 -39.17
C ARG A 181 -2.04 -12.40 -38.38
N GLN A 182 -0.90 -12.37 -39.05
CA GLN A 182 0.35 -11.82 -38.53
C GLN A 182 0.50 -10.35 -38.96
N VAL A 183 0.95 -9.52 -38.03
CA VAL A 183 1.25 -8.10 -38.24
C VAL A 183 2.70 -7.83 -37.93
N VAL A 184 3.40 -7.23 -38.89
CA VAL A 184 4.71 -6.62 -38.66
C VAL A 184 4.55 -5.11 -38.70
N ALA A 185 4.63 -4.47 -37.54
CA ALA A 185 4.48 -3.02 -37.39
C ALA A 185 5.82 -2.36 -37.05
N GLN A 186 6.04 -1.15 -37.57
CA GLN A 186 7.28 -0.38 -37.39
C GLN A 186 6.98 1.11 -37.20
N GLY A 187 7.74 1.75 -36.31
CA GLY A 187 7.62 3.18 -35.98
C GLY A 187 6.47 3.44 -35.03
N ASN A 188 6.78 3.97 -33.84
CA ASN A 188 5.82 4.36 -32.80
C ASN A 188 4.73 3.30 -32.53
N VAL A 189 5.13 2.03 -32.43
CA VAL A 189 4.17 0.93 -32.35
C VAL A 189 3.53 0.88 -30.98
N ALA A 190 2.21 0.75 -30.91
CA ALA A 190 1.47 0.54 -29.67
C ALA A 190 0.44 -0.59 -29.81
N LEU A 191 0.55 -1.63 -28.98
CA LEU A 191 -0.46 -2.69 -28.84
C LEU A 191 -1.34 -2.39 -27.62
N THR A 192 -2.64 -2.25 -27.86
CA THR A 192 -3.66 -2.10 -26.83
C THR A 192 -4.52 -3.35 -26.76
N ARG A 193 -4.62 -3.96 -25.58
CA ARG A 193 -5.48 -5.12 -25.30
C ARG A 193 -6.17 -4.95 -23.95
N GLY A 194 -7.49 -4.74 -23.96
CA GLY A 194 -8.23 -4.40 -22.74
C GLY A 194 -7.69 -3.10 -22.12
N ASN A 195 -7.20 -3.18 -20.88
CA ASN A 195 -6.64 -2.03 -20.15
C ASN A 195 -5.10 -1.95 -20.21
N GLN A 196 -4.45 -2.82 -20.99
CA GLN A 196 -2.99 -2.90 -21.06
C GLN A 196 -2.49 -2.31 -22.38
N VAL A 197 -1.44 -1.49 -22.31
CA VAL A 197 -0.79 -0.86 -23.45
C VAL A 197 0.70 -1.13 -23.41
N ILE A 198 1.23 -1.73 -24.47
CA ILE A 198 2.67 -1.96 -24.67
C ILE A 198 3.10 -1.16 -25.90
N ARG A 199 4.19 -0.40 -25.79
CA ARG A 199 4.77 0.38 -26.89
C ARG A 199 6.15 -0.14 -27.26
N GLY A 200 6.62 0.17 -28.48
CA GLY A 200 7.97 -0.11 -28.93
C GLY A 200 8.25 0.40 -30.35
N ASP A 201 9.46 0.15 -30.86
CA ASP A 201 9.89 0.62 -32.18
C ASP A 201 9.45 -0.32 -33.31
N ARG A 202 9.37 -1.62 -33.01
CA ARG A 202 8.95 -2.67 -33.93
C ARG A 202 8.18 -3.75 -33.19
N MET A 203 7.16 -4.29 -33.84
CA MET A 203 6.37 -5.40 -33.33
C MET A 203 6.16 -6.43 -34.42
N ASP A 204 6.28 -7.70 -34.04
CA ASP A 204 5.83 -8.84 -34.82
C ASP A 204 4.78 -9.58 -33.99
N TYR A 205 3.54 -9.66 -34.45
CA TYR A 205 2.43 -10.16 -33.63
C TYR A 205 1.45 -11.01 -34.43
N ASN A 206 1.09 -12.17 -33.88
CA ASN A 206 0.03 -13.02 -34.42
C ASN A 206 -1.23 -12.90 -33.57
N PHE A 207 -2.31 -12.37 -34.15
CA PHE A 207 -3.56 -12.14 -33.43
C PHE A 207 -4.28 -13.42 -32.98
N VAL A 208 -4.13 -14.53 -33.71
CA VAL A 208 -4.81 -15.80 -33.39
C VAL A 208 -4.11 -16.48 -32.23
N GLN A 209 -2.79 -16.61 -32.33
CA GLN A 209 -1.98 -17.29 -31.35
C GLN A 209 -1.76 -16.44 -30.10
N SER A 210 -2.03 -15.12 -30.18
CA SER A 210 -1.69 -14.14 -29.15
C SER A 210 -0.19 -14.14 -28.80
N THR A 211 0.66 -14.50 -29.77
CA THR A 211 2.12 -14.58 -29.65
C THR A 211 2.79 -13.47 -30.46
N GLY A 212 3.98 -13.04 -30.04
CA GLY A 212 4.71 -12.03 -30.80
C GLY A 212 5.95 -11.52 -30.09
N SER A 213 6.69 -10.63 -30.74
CA SER A 213 7.88 -9.97 -30.20
C SER A 213 7.74 -8.46 -30.34
N VAL A 214 8.05 -7.73 -29.26
CA VAL A 214 8.12 -6.27 -29.23
C VAL A 214 9.56 -5.85 -28.97
N TYR A 215 10.12 -4.97 -29.79
CA TYR A 215 11.48 -4.45 -29.67
C TYR A 215 11.47 -3.04 -29.10
N GLN A 216 12.44 -2.72 -28.24
CA GLN A 216 12.52 -1.47 -27.47
C GLN A 216 11.20 -1.21 -26.72
N ALA A 217 10.72 -2.26 -26.06
CA ALA A 217 9.41 -2.26 -25.46
C ALA A 217 9.36 -1.39 -24.20
N ASN A 218 8.31 -0.58 -24.04
CA ASN A 218 8.06 0.14 -22.80
C ASN A 218 6.56 0.32 -22.51
N GLY A 219 6.24 0.63 -21.25
CA GLY A 219 4.85 0.80 -20.84
C GLY A 219 4.66 1.02 -19.34
N VAL A 220 3.41 0.92 -18.91
CA VAL A 220 2.99 1.10 -17.51
C VAL A 220 2.17 -0.10 -17.06
N VAL A 221 2.45 -0.61 -15.87
CA VAL A 221 1.68 -1.63 -15.18
C VAL A 221 0.95 -0.97 -14.00
N TYR A 222 -0.35 -1.23 -13.89
CA TYR A 222 -1.19 -0.80 -12.78
C TYR A 222 -1.61 -2.01 -11.95
N THR A 223 -1.29 -2.00 -10.66
CA THR A 223 -1.66 -3.03 -9.68
C THR A 223 -2.38 -2.37 -8.50
N PRO A 224 -3.72 -2.28 -8.51
CA PRO A 224 -4.43 -1.68 -7.39
C PRO A 224 -4.24 -2.50 -6.12
N SER A 225 -3.75 -1.89 -5.04
CA SER A 225 -3.80 -2.51 -3.71
C SER A 225 -5.00 -2.04 -2.91
N THR A 226 -5.57 -2.95 -2.15
CA THR A 226 -6.67 -2.70 -1.19
C THR A 226 -6.19 -2.39 0.23
N ASP A 227 -4.89 -2.32 0.48
CA ASP A 227 -4.36 -2.15 1.83
C ASP A 227 -4.32 -0.67 2.21
N THR A 228 -5.40 -0.21 2.83
CA THR A 228 -5.42 1.07 3.54
C THR A 228 -4.73 0.91 4.90
N ASP A 229 -3.84 1.85 5.19
CA ASP A 229 -3.11 2.00 6.44
C ASP A 229 -4.09 2.06 7.64
N LEU A 230 -4.20 0.95 8.37
CA LEU A 230 -5.02 0.81 9.56
C LEU A 230 -4.10 0.83 10.79
N THR A 231 -3.58 2.01 11.14
CA THR A 231 -2.98 2.20 12.47
C THR A 231 -4.08 2.08 13.52
N VAL A 232 -4.21 0.91 14.13
CA VAL A 232 -5.08 0.68 15.29
C VAL A 232 -4.34 1.17 16.53
N VAL A 233 -4.91 2.15 17.24
CA VAL A 233 -4.40 2.59 18.55
C VAL A 233 -4.65 1.46 19.55
N ASP A 234 -3.61 0.98 20.24
CA ASP A 234 -3.77 -0.02 21.31
C ASP A 234 -4.52 0.62 22.49
N PRO A 235 -5.72 0.13 22.84
CA PRO A 235 -6.54 0.66 23.93
C PRO A 235 -5.86 0.55 25.30
N LEU A 236 -4.87 -0.33 25.45
CA LEU A 236 -4.10 -0.49 26.69
C LEU A 236 -2.96 0.54 26.81
N ASN A 237 -2.79 1.44 25.83
CA ASN A 237 -1.75 2.46 25.87
C ASN A 237 -2.27 3.72 26.61
N PRO A 238 -1.85 3.96 27.86
CA PRO A 238 -2.35 5.06 28.69
C PRO A 238 -1.62 6.39 28.40
N GLY A 239 -0.69 6.40 27.45
CA GLY A 239 0.27 7.49 27.27
C GLY A 239 -0.25 8.71 26.53
N VAL A 240 0.29 9.86 26.91
CA VAL A 240 0.24 11.20 26.27
C VAL A 240 0.97 11.23 24.91
N THR A 241 1.37 10.08 24.36
CA THR A 241 2.07 9.99 23.06
C THR A 241 1.75 8.68 22.33
N PRO A 242 0.64 8.60 21.59
CA PRO A 242 0.57 7.70 20.45
C PRO A 242 1.29 8.37 19.26
N LEU A 243 1.83 7.56 18.34
CA LEU A 243 2.46 7.91 17.04
C LEU A 243 3.99 7.72 16.96
N LEU A 244 4.49 6.50 17.23
CA LEU A 244 5.91 6.15 17.00
C LEU A 244 6.17 5.32 15.74
N ASN A 245 5.13 4.92 15.00
CA ASN A 245 5.35 4.04 13.85
C ASN A 245 5.97 4.81 12.67
N ALA A 246 5.72 6.12 12.54
CA ALA A 246 6.26 6.97 11.47
C ALA A 246 7.38 7.91 11.95
N PRO A 247 8.43 8.16 11.15
CA PRO A 247 9.47 9.16 11.42
C PRO A 247 8.88 10.55 11.68
N ILE A 248 9.56 11.35 12.51
CA ILE A 248 9.14 12.73 12.81
C ILE A 248 8.97 13.59 11.54
N SER A 249 9.85 13.42 10.54
CA SER A 249 9.75 14.10 9.24
C SER A 249 8.42 13.81 8.54
N ASP A 250 8.02 12.54 8.49
CA ASP A 250 6.76 12.12 7.88
C ASP A 250 5.56 12.64 8.66
N ARG A 251 5.61 12.67 10.00
CA ARG A 251 4.53 13.22 10.85
C ARG A 251 4.34 14.73 10.65
N ILE A 252 5.44 15.49 10.60
CA ILE A 252 5.39 16.94 10.34
C ILE A 252 4.85 17.19 8.92
N THR A 253 5.36 16.46 7.93
CA THR A 253 4.90 16.58 6.54
C THR A 253 3.43 16.14 6.41
N ALA A 254 2.96 15.17 7.19
CA ALA A 254 1.55 14.74 7.19
C ALA A 254 0.60 15.81 7.76
N ALA A 255 1.10 16.68 8.64
CA ALA A 255 0.34 17.81 9.17
C ALA A 255 0.33 19.03 8.25
N GLN A 256 1.05 19.01 7.13
CA GLN A 256 1.05 20.12 6.19
C GLN A 256 -0.34 20.31 5.55
N PRO A 257 -0.75 21.55 5.24
CA PRO A 257 -2.04 21.80 4.57
C PRO A 257 -2.16 21.03 3.26
N LEU A 258 -3.37 20.53 2.95
CA LEU A 258 -3.63 19.74 1.74
C LEU A 258 -3.17 20.49 0.47
N ALA A 259 -2.48 19.76 -0.40
CA ALA A 259 -1.99 20.22 -1.70
C ALA A 259 -2.78 19.55 -2.84
N LYS A 260 -2.79 20.17 -4.03
CA LYS A 260 -3.50 19.67 -5.23
C LYS A 260 -2.92 18.37 -5.83
N VAL A 261 -1.87 17.79 -5.24
CA VAL A 261 -1.21 16.56 -5.71
C VAL A 261 -1.38 15.46 -4.65
N LYS A 262 -2.08 14.38 -5.00
CA LYS A 262 -2.17 13.16 -4.19
C LYS A 262 -1.05 12.20 -4.59
N ALA A 263 0.06 12.20 -3.86
CA ALA A 263 0.86 11.00 -3.76
C ALA A 263 0.11 10.07 -2.79
N ASP A 264 -0.45 8.98 -3.30
CA ASP A 264 -1.04 7.93 -2.46
C ASP A 264 0.11 7.11 -1.85
N GLY A 265 -0.13 6.50 -0.66
CA GLY A 265 0.92 5.89 0.17
C GLY A 265 1.85 4.93 -0.57
N GLY A 266 3.09 4.80 -0.08
CA GLY A 266 4.11 3.90 -0.64
C GLY A 266 4.28 2.60 0.14
N LEU A 267 5.21 1.77 -0.32
CA LEU A 267 5.64 0.55 0.36
C LEU A 267 6.72 0.90 1.41
N ASN A 268 6.50 0.49 2.65
CA ASN A 268 7.46 0.63 3.74
C ASN A 268 7.92 -0.76 4.16
N ALA A 269 9.21 -1.03 4.03
CA ALA A 269 9.85 -2.26 4.49
C ALA A 269 10.84 -1.92 5.60
N GLY A 270 10.59 -2.35 6.84
CA GLY A 270 11.43 -2.01 7.98
C GLY A 270 11.86 -3.23 8.78
N VAL A 271 13.08 -3.21 9.29
CA VAL A 271 13.57 -4.08 10.37
C VAL A 271 13.59 -3.27 11.65
N SER A 272 12.96 -3.77 12.71
CA SER A 272 13.05 -3.17 14.04
C SER A 272 13.67 -4.12 15.07
N VAL A 273 14.35 -3.54 16.03
CA VAL A 273 15.08 -4.17 17.11
C VAL A 273 14.53 -3.59 18.42
N GLY A 274 14.22 -4.44 19.40
CA GLY A 274 13.72 -4.06 20.72
C GLY A 274 12.20 -3.77 20.82
N GLY A 275 11.50 -3.66 19.68
CA GLY A 275 10.10 -3.19 19.59
C GLY A 275 9.03 -4.24 19.29
N GLY A 276 9.36 -5.52 19.20
CA GLY A 276 8.37 -6.59 18.98
C GLY A 276 7.93 -6.83 17.52
N GLU A 277 8.22 -5.92 16.58
CA GLU A 277 7.97 -6.14 15.14
C GLU A 277 9.29 -6.28 14.37
N THR A 278 9.72 -7.52 14.10
CA THR A 278 11.10 -7.80 13.66
C THR A 278 11.39 -7.61 12.17
N PHE A 279 10.39 -7.62 11.31
CA PHE A 279 10.47 -7.17 9.92
C PHE A 279 9.02 -6.99 9.46
N GLY A 280 8.70 -5.89 8.82
CA GLY A 280 7.35 -5.63 8.31
C GLY A 280 7.44 -4.94 6.97
N VAL A 281 6.76 -5.50 5.96
CA VAL A 281 6.48 -4.81 4.70
C VAL A 281 5.01 -4.41 4.74
N GLN A 282 4.74 -3.11 4.71
CA GLN A 282 3.40 -2.52 4.71
C GLN A 282 3.22 -1.60 3.50
N GLY A 283 2.01 -1.58 2.94
CA GLY A 283 1.69 -0.80 1.75
C GLY A 283 2.08 -1.50 0.44
N SER A 284 1.79 -0.85 -0.67
CA SER A 284 2.06 -1.36 -2.01
C SER A 284 2.59 -0.23 -2.91
N VAL A 285 2.99 -0.59 -4.13
CA VAL A 285 3.23 0.37 -5.21
C VAL A 285 2.19 0.09 -6.29
N ASN A 286 1.32 1.06 -6.57
CA ASN A 286 0.20 0.84 -7.48
C ASN A 286 0.58 1.02 -8.96
N ARG A 287 1.65 1.77 -9.28
CA ARG A 287 2.08 2.03 -10.66
C ARG A 287 3.57 1.81 -10.88
N LEU A 288 3.89 1.09 -11.94
CA LEU A 288 5.27 0.82 -12.36
C LEU A 288 5.44 1.08 -13.85
N ARG A 289 6.52 1.74 -14.24
CA ARG A 289 6.97 1.83 -15.63
C ARG A 289 7.95 0.70 -15.90
N PHE A 290 7.85 0.10 -17.07
CA PHE A 290 8.82 -0.91 -17.52
C PHE A 290 9.43 -0.51 -18.86
N ALA A 291 10.65 -0.98 -19.10
CA ALA A 291 11.31 -1.00 -20.39
C ALA A 291 12.10 -2.30 -20.57
N ALA A 292 12.24 -2.75 -21.81
CA ALA A 292 13.01 -3.93 -22.18
C ALA A 292 13.50 -3.80 -23.62
N GLU A 293 14.66 -4.35 -23.93
CA GLU A 293 15.19 -4.37 -25.30
C GLU A 293 14.31 -5.22 -26.22
N ARG A 294 13.78 -6.33 -25.68
CA ARG A 294 12.87 -7.23 -26.37
C ARG A 294 11.91 -7.87 -25.38
N ILE A 295 10.64 -7.99 -25.76
CA ILE A 295 9.63 -8.77 -25.05
C ILE A 295 9.00 -9.77 -26.02
N ASP A 296 9.10 -11.05 -25.71
CA ASP A 296 8.40 -12.14 -26.40
C ASP A 296 7.13 -12.50 -25.60
N LEU A 297 5.98 -12.48 -26.27
CA LEU A 297 4.65 -12.76 -25.73
C LEU A 297 4.23 -14.19 -26.09
N PHE A 298 3.66 -14.90 -25.13
CA PHE A 298 3.17 -16.27 -25.30
C PHE A 298 1.64 -16.34 -25.18
N GLY A 299 1.02 -17.30 -25.89
CA GLY A 299 -0.45 -17.41 -26.00
C GLY A 299 -1.17 -17.76 -24.70
N ASP A 300 -0.46 -18.27 -23.70
CA ASP A 300 -0.95 -18.56 -22.35
C ASP A 300 -0.99 -17.32 -21.43
N GLY A 301 -0.55 -16.16 -21.95
CA GLY A 301 -0.39 -14.92 -21.19
C GLY A 301 0.95 -14.80 -20.47
N GLY A 302 1.87 -15.75 -20.68
CA GLY A 302 3.27 -15.64 -20.28
C GLY A 302 4.05 -14.66 -21.16
N TRP A 303 5.21 -14.24 -20.68
CA TRP A 303 6.14 -13.43 -21.47
C TRP A 303 7.59 -13.64 -21.05
N GLU A 304 8.52 -13.38 -21.95
CA GLU A 304 9.96 -13.34 -21.68
C GLU A 304 10.52 -12.01 -22.17
N ALA A 305 11.39 -11.39 -21.38
CA ALA A 305 11.95 -10.08 -21.68
C ALA A 305 13.45 -10.02 -21.42
N GLN A 306 14.14 -9.21 -22.24
CA GLN A 306 15.60 -9.01 -22.18
C GLN A 306 15.93 -7.56 -21.79
N GLN A 307 16.99 -7.38 -20.99
CA GLN A 307 17.43 -6.08 -20.47
C GLN A 307 16.28 -5.31 -19.80
N VAL A 308 15.60 -5.98 -18.88
CA VAL A 308 14.40 -5.47 -18.21
C VAL A 308 14.78 -4.39 -17.22
N ARG A 309 14.01 -3.31 -17.26
CA ARG A 309 14.10 -2.15 -16.39
C ARG A 309 12.72 -1.86 -15.84
N LEU A 310 12.58 -1.72 -14.53
CA LEU A 310 11.31 -1.46 -13.87
C LEU A 310 11.49 -0.33 -12.85
N THR A 311 10.60 0.64 -12.83
CA THR A 311 10.69 1.78 -11.92
C THR A 311 9.32 2.28 -11.48
N ASN A 312 9.22 2.72 -10.24
CA ASN A 312 8.09 3.49 -9.70
C ASN A 312 8.22 5.00 -9.98
N ASP A 313 9.30 5.44 -10.63
CA ASP A 313 9.56 6.85 -10.89
C ASP A 313 8.82 7.35 -12.12
N PRO A 314 8.00 8.42 -12.04
CA PRO A 314 7.41 9.03 -13.23
C PRO A 314 8.42 9.76 -14.12
N PHE A 315 9.63 10.08 -13.63
CA PHE A 315 10.62 10.88 -14.35
C PHE A 315 11.75 10.04 -14.94
N SER A 316 12.38 10.57 -15.99
CA SER A 316 13.59 10.03 -16.59
C SER A 316 14.71 11.07 -16.48
N PRO A 317 15.94 10.71 -16.05
CA PRO A 317 16.33 9.38 -15.57
C PRO A 317 15.67 9.05 -14.21
N PRO A 318 15.38 7.76 -13.92
CA PRO A 318 14.77 7.36 -12.66
C PRO A 318 15.79 7.35 -11.51
N GLU A 319 15.34 7.67 -10.30
CA GLU A 319 16.13 7.56 -9.06
C GLU A 319 16.20 6.13 -8.53
N LEU A 320 15.18 5.31 -8.79
CA LEU A 320 15.12 3.91 -8.36
C LEU A 320 14.72 3.03 -9.54
N GLU A 321 15.51 2.01 -9.83
CA GLU A 321 15.24 1.10 -10.93
C GLU A 321 15.62 -0.33 -10.57
N LEU A 322 14.73 -1.28 -10.80
CA LEU A 322 15.05 -2.70 -10.81
C LEU A 322 15.51 -3.09 -12.23
N ARG A 323 16.73 -3.59 -12.35
CA ARG A 323 17.30 -4.10 -13.61
C ARG A 323 17.49 -5.60 -13.57
N ALA A 324 17.22 -6.29 -14.66
CA ALA A 324 17.53 -7.70 -14.86
C ALA A 324 17.98 -7.97 -16.30
N ASP A 325 18.91 -8.91 -16.49
CA ASP A 325 19.39 -9.26 -17.82
C ASP A 325 18.30 -10.00 -18.61
N THR A 326 17.57 -10.90 -17.93
CA THR A 326 16.35 -11.54 -18.45
C THR A 326 15.28 -11.61 -17.37
N ALA A 327 14.02 -11.57 -17.78
CA ALA A 327 12.88 -11.86 -16.93
C ALA A 327 11.86 -12.73 -17.68
N ARG A 328 11.44 -13.83 -17.08
CA ARG A 328 10.43 -14.75 -17.61
C ARG A 328 9.25 -14.82 -16.65
N PHE A 329 8.08 -14.51 -17.17
CA PHE A 329 6.81 -14.57 -16.45
C PHE A 329 5.98 -15.75 -16.95
N THR A 330 5.57 -16.62 -16.02
CA THR A 330 4.75 -17.79 -16.28
C THR A 330 3.52 -17.78 -15.38
N ARG A 331 2.34 -18.04 -15.96
CA ARG A 331 1.12 -18.20 -15.17
C ARG A 331 1.00 -19.65 -14.72
N VAL A 332 1.24 -19.90 -13.44
CA VAL A 332 1.20 -21.26 -12.86
C VAL A 332 -0.23 -21.69 -12.55
N SER A 333 -1.07 -20.77 -12.07
CA SER A 333 -2.51 -20.97 -11.85
C SER A 333 -3.26 -19.62 -11.91
N PRO A 334 -4.61 -19.60 -11.89
CA PRO A 334 -5.37 -18.34 -11.89
C PRO A 334 -5.01 -17.35 -10.75
N LEU A 335 -4.41 -17.86 -9.67
CA LEU A 335 -4.03 -17.08 -8.49
C LEU A 335 -2.52 -16.97 -8.29
N ARG A 336 -1.73 -17.69 -9.10
CA ARG A 336 -0.30 -17.85 -8.90
C ARG A 336 0.46 -17.58 -10.19
N ASP A 337 1.23 -16.51 -10.15
CA ASP A 337 2.13 -16.09 -11.20
C ASP A 337 3.58 -16.33 -10.74
N GLU A 338 4.48 -16.65 -11.66
CA GLU A 338 5.90 -16.87 -11.38
C GLU A 338 6.74 -15.94 -12.26
N LEU A 339 7.73 -15.29 -11.66
CA LEU A 339 8.69 -14.41 -12.30
C LEU A 339 10.10 -14.91 -12.00
N ILE A 340 10.82 -15.34 -13.04
CA ILE A 340 12.22 -15.75 -12.96
C ILE A 340 13.08 -14.67 -13.58
N THR A 341 14.07 -14.16 -12.85
CA THR A 341 14.98 -13.09 -13.29
C THR A 341 16.43 -13.55 -13.19
N THR A 342 17.29 -13.04 -14.07
CA THR A 342 18.73 -13.28 -14.02
C THR A 342 19.50 -11.98 -13.74
N LYS A 343 20.55 -12.07 -12.91
CA LYS A 343 21.40 -10.93 -12.48
C LYS A 343 20.59 -9.69 -12.09
N SER A 344 19.48 -9.94 -11.37
CA SER A 344 18.60 -8.88 -10.91
C SER A 344 19.35 -7.98 -9.92
N ARG A 345 19.15 -6.67 -10.06
CA ARG A 345 19.82 -5.65 -9.25
C ARG A 345 18.95 -4.42 -9.08
N LEU A 346 18.98 -3.83 -7.90
CA LEU A 346 18.39 -2.52 -7.64
C LEU A 346 19.45 -1.45 -7.96
N VAL A 347 19.09 -0.47 -8.77
CA VAL A 347 19.93 0.64 -9.18
C VAL A 347 19.37 1.92 -8.57
N LEU A 348 20.17 2.57 -7.73
CA LEU A 348 19.82 3.79 -7.03
C LEU A 348 20.64 4.95 -7.60
N ASP A 349 19.98 6.06 -7.90
CA ASP A 349 20.57 7.27 -8.47
C ASP A 349 21.45 6.99 -9.70
N GLN A 350 21.09 5.98 -10.49
CA GLN A 350 21.83 5.49 -11.68
C GLN A 350 23.26 4.97 -11.42
N SER A 351 23.82 5.12 -10.21
CA SER A 351 25.22 4.78 -9.92
C SER A 351 25.39 3.60 -8.96
N PHE A 352 24.52 3.48 -7.96
CA PHE A 352 24.68 2.48 -6.90
C PHE A 352 23.88 1.21 -7.21
N ASN A 353 24.55 0.07 -7.34
CA ASN A 353 23.95 -1.20 -7.72
C ASN A 353 23.93 -2.17 -6.53
N VAL A 354 22.75 -2.63 -6.13
CA VAL A 354 22.55 -3.66 -5.10
C VAL A 354 22.09 -4.95 -5.78
N PRO A 355 22.91 -6.02 -5.83
CA PRO A 355 22.50 -7.28 -6.44
C PRO A 355 21.37 -7.93 -5.62
N LEU A 356 20.39 -8.48 -6.32
CA LEU A 356 19.33 -9.30 -5.74
C LEU A 356 19.70 -10.77 -5.97
N PHE A 357 20.03 -11.49 -4.90
CA PHE A 357 20.43 -12.90 -4.96
C PHE A 357 19.24 -13.87 -5.13
N ARG A 358 18.11 -13.37 -5.63
CA ARG A 358 16.88 -14.13 -5.80
C ARG A 358 16.48 -14.16 -7.27
N GLU A 359 16.60 -15.33 -7.86
CA GLU A 359 16.24 -15.53 -9.27
C GLU A 359 14.74 -15.75 -9.42
N ARG A 360 14.11 -16.55 -8.54
CA ARG A 360 12.71 -16.95 -8.65
C ARG A 360 11.82 -16.22 -7.63
N THR A 361 10.85 -15.47 -8.14
CA THR A 361 9.81 -14.80 -7.37
C THR A 361 8.46 -15.39 -7.76
N VAL A 362 7.73 -15.92 -6.79
CA VAL A 362 6.37 -16.41 -7.01
C VAL A 362 5.41 -15.34 -6.50
N ILE A 363 4.68 -14.73 -7.42
CA ILE A 363 3.65 -13.73 -7.13
C ILE A 363 2.37 -14.50 -6.89
N ASP A 364 2.16 -14.84 -5.64
CA ASP A 364 0.89 -15.38 -5.18
C ASP A 364 -0.01 -14.19 -4.83
N ARG A 365 -1.19 -14.13 -5.45
CA ARG A 365 -2.17 -13.06 -5.16
C ARG A 365 -2.71 -13.13 -3.72
N SER A 366 -2.25 -14.12 -2.93
CA SER A 366 -2.54 -14.30 -1.50
C SER A 366 -1.51 -13.68 -0.51
N GLN A 367 -0.65 -12.74 -0.94
CA GLN A 367 0.33 -11.97 -0.12
C GLN A 367 1.39 -12.82 0.63
N LYS A 368 2.70 -12.69 0.29
CA LYS A 368 3.80 -13.22 1.12
C LYS A 368 5.05 -12.33 1.12
N GLU A 369 5.72 -12.29 2.28
CA GLU A 369 6.98 -11.57 2.52
C GLU A 369 8.14 -12.07 1.63
N PRO A 370 9.02 -11.16 1.15
CA PRO A 370 10.05 -11.49 0.16
C PRO A 370 11.36 -12.11 0.70
N LEU A 371 11.63 -12.11 2.03
CA LEU A 371 12.89 -12.62 2.60
C LEU A 371 12.67 -13.87 3.48
N PRO A 372 13.48 -14.95 3.35
CA PRO A 372 13.30 -16.18 4.12
C PRO A 372 13.78 -16.08 5.57
N PHE A 373 14.46 -15.00 5.95
CA PHE A 373 14.90 -14.77 7.32
C PHE A 373 14.91 -13.28 7.69
N SER A 374 14.79 -12.99 8.98
CA SER A 374 14.91 -11.67 9.59
C SER A 374 15.80 -11.73 10.85
N PHE A 375 16.37 -10.59 11.22
CA PHE A 375 17.21 -10.45 12.42
C PHE A 375 16.50 -9.56 13.42
N GLY A 376 16.56 -9.95 14.70
CA GLY A 376 15.96 -9.19 15.78
C GLY A 376 16.85 -9.12 17.02
N TYR A 377 16.45 -8.28 17.95
CA TYR A 377 17.04 -8.26 19.28
C TYR A 377 15.97 -7.92 20.32
N ASP A 378 15.86 -8.74 21.35
CA ASP A 378 15.06 -8.48 22.55
C ASP A 378 15.79 -9.10 23.74
N LEU A 379 16.34 -8.24 24.60
CA LEU A 379 17.08 -8.69 25.77
C LEU A 379 16.18 -9.35 26.83
N LYS A 380 14.94 -8.89 26.98
CA LYS A 380 14.06 -9.28 28.09
C LYS A 380 13.42 -10.64 27.86
N ASP A 381 12.97 -10.91 26.64
CA ASP A 381 12.25 -12.15 26.30
C ASP A 381 13.15 -13.16 25.58
N PHE A 382 14.02 -12.71 24.66
CA PHE A 382 14.82 -13.58 23.79
C PHE A 382 16.31 -13.66 24.16
N GLY A 383 16.75 -12.96 25.21
CA GLY A 383 18.15 -12.98 25.65
C GLY A 383 19.12 -12.24 24.72
N GLY A 384 18.60 -11.35 23.85
CA GLY A 384 19.39 -10.52 22.95
C GLY A 384 19.13 -10.83 21.48
N TYR A 385 20.20 -10.93 20.68
CA TYR A 385 20.10 -11.15 19.23
C TYR A 385 19.52 -12.52 18.87
N TYR A 386 18.61 -12.53 17.89
CA TYR A 386 18.04 -13.73 17.30
C TYR A 386 17.91 -13.64 15.77
N ILE A 387 17.92 -14.80 15.12
CA ILE A 387 17.55 -14.97 13.72
C ILE A 387 16.17 -15.62 13.68
N GLN A 388 15.30 -15.15 12.81
CA GLN A 388 13.97 -15.70 12.58
C GLN A 388 13.88 -16.18 11.14
N GLY A 389 13.45 -17.42 10.91
CA GLY A 389 13.16 -17.94 9.58
C GLY A 389 11.70 -17.68 9.22
N ASN A 390 11.42 -16.79 8.27
CA ASN A 390 10.05 -16.45 7.88
C ASN A 390 9.55 -17.50 6.88
N LEU A 391 8.82 -18.51 7.36
CA LEU A 391 8.21 -19.50 6.46
C LEU A 391 7.07 -18.85 5.67
N PRO A 392 6.81 -19.32 4.43
CA PRO A 392 5.65 -18.89 3.66
C PRO A 392 4.35 -19.09 4.46
N SER A 393 3.43 -18.12 4.42
CA SER A 393 2.12 -18.27 5.06
C SER A 393 1.34 -19.46 4.48
N VAL A 394 0.52 -20.11 5.30
CA VAL A 394 -0.31 -21.25 4.94
C VAL A 394 -1.77 -20.79 4.95
N PRO A 395 -2.51 -20.86 3.83
CA PRO A 395 -3.92 -20.49 3.82
C PRO A 395 -4.75 -21.51 4.63
N LEU A 396 -5.65 -20.99 5.45
CA LEU A 396 -6.60 -21.71 6.30
C LEU A 396 -8.01 -21.14 6.04
N GLY A 397 -8.54 -21.38 4.84
CA GLY A 397 -9.81 -20.77 4.40
C GLY A 397 -9.68 -19.25 4.22
N PRO A 398 -10.50 -18.41 4.88
CA PRO A 398 -10.38 -16.94 4.81
C PRO A 398 -9.20 -16.37 5.63
N LEU A 399 -8.50 -17.22 6.38
CA LEU A 399 -7.37 -16.85 7.22
C LEU A 399 -6.05 -17.33 6.61
N SER A 400 -4.95 -16.71 7.03
CA SER A 400 -3.59 -17.10 6.70
C SER A 400 -2.80 -17.31 8.00
N LEU A 401 -2.02 -18.39 8.07
CA LEU A 401 -1.14 -18.70 9.19
C LEU A 401 0.33 -18.57 8.74
N GLN A 402 1.09 -17.68 9.35
CA GLN A 402 2.53 -17.58 9.16
C GLN A 402 3.23 -18.16 10.40
N VAL A 403 4.19 -19.05 10.19
CA VAL A 403 5.02 -19.59 11.28
C VAL A 403 6.47 -19.20 11.02
N ALA A 404 7.16 -18.79 12.07
CA ALA A 404 8.52 -18.32 11.99
C ALA A 404 9.36 -18.90 13.14
N PRO A 405 10.10 -20.00 12.92
CA PRO A 405 11.07 -20.50 13.89
C PRO A 405 12.16 -19.45 14.17
N ARG A 406 12.67 -19.44 15.40
CA ARG A 406 13.71 -18.51 15.87
C ARG A 406 14.89 -19.25 16.46
N LEU A 407 16.06 -18.71 16.19
CA LEU A 407 17.35 -19.11 16.73
C LEU A 407 17.91 -17.98 17.61
N LEU A 408 18.03 -18.22 18.92
CA LEU A 408 18.43 -17.25 19.93
C LEU A 408 19.95 -17.23 20.10
N LEU A 409 20.65 -16.63 19.11
CA LEU A 409 22.11 -16.63 19.01
C LEU A 409 22.81 -16.17 20.29
N GLN A 410 22.42 -15.01 20.83
CA GLN A 410 23.09 -14.45 22.00
C GLN A 410 22.90 -15.33 23.24
N ARG A 411 21.72 -15.94 23.41
CA ARG A 411 21.47 -16.90 24.48
C ARG A 411 22.34 -18.14 24.33
N ALA A 412 22.47 -18.67 23.11
CA ALA A 412 23.33 -19.83 22.85
C ALA A 412 24.79 -19.58 23.30
N PHE A 413 25.34 -18.41 22.97
CA PHE A 413 26.68 -18.02 23.41
C PHE A 413 26.77 -17.77 24.92
N GLN A 414 25.79 -17.06 25.51
CA GLN A 414 25.81 -16.70 26.94
C GLN A 414 25.64 -17.91 27.86
N GLU A 415 24.81 -18.86 27.47
CA GLU A 415 24.55 -20.09 28.24
C GLU A 415 25.49 -21.24 27.84
N ASN A 416 26.38 -21.02 26.86
CA ASN A 416 27.34 -22.00 26.35
C ASN A 416 26.67 -23.32 25.91
N VAL A 417 25.56 -23.21 25.19
CA VAL A 417 24.75 -24.33 24.68
C VAL A 417 24.79 -24.36 23.15
N THR A 418 24.56 -25.53 22.56
CA THR A 418 24.56 -25.66 21.10
C THR A 418 23.44 -24.83 20.46
N PRO A 419 23.61 -24.28 19.24
CA PRO A 419 22.59 -23.46 18.57
C PRO A 419 21.23 -24.16 18.32
N PHE A 420 21.11 -25.47 18.49
CA PHE A 420 19.84 -26.18 18.30
C PHE A 420 19.31 -26.81 19.58
N ASP A 421 19.88 -26.43 20.74
CA ASP A 421 19.32 -26.79 22.04
C ASP A 421 17.93 -26.15 22.19
N PRO A 422 16.91 -26.88 22.68
CA PRO A 422 15.56 -26.34 22.91
C PRO A 422 15.53 -25.00 23.65
N LYS A 423 16.48 -24.72 24.54
CA LYS A 423 16.64 -23.42 25.25
C LYS A 423 16.90 -22.23 24.33
N THR A 424 17.53 -22.51 23.19
CA THR A 424 17.95 -21.52 22.18
C THR A 424 16.99 -21.45 21.00
N LEU A 425 15.94 -22.27 21.01
CA LEU A 425 14.92 -22.28 19.97
C LEU A 425 13.70 -21.51 20.44
N GLY A 426 13.14 -20.70 19.56
CA GLY A 426 11.86 -20.02 19.76
C GLY A 426 10.95 -20.18 18.55
N LEU A 427 9.73 -19.68 18.67
CA LEU A 427 8.76 -19.75 17.59
C LEU A 427 7.85 -18.54 17.65
N GLU A 428 7.54 -17.97 16.49
CA GLU A 428 6.43 -17.05 16.32
C GLU A 428 5.40 -17.66 15.37
N ALA A 429 4.13 -17.49 15.67
CA ALA A 429 3.04 -17.79 14.77
C ALA A 429 2.13 -16.57 14.67
N LYS A 430 1.73 -16.18 13.47
CA LYS A 430 0.77 -15.11 13.21
C LYS A 430 -0.40 -15.67 12.43
N ILE A 431 -1.61 -15.33 12.82
CA ILE A 431 -2.82 -15.65 12.07
C ILE A 431 -3.52 -14.35 11.68
N SER A 432 -3.89 -14.19 10.42
CA SER A 432 -4.59 -12.99 9.96
C SER A 432 -5.49 -13.25 8.76
N GLY A 433 -6.59 -12.53 8.65
CA GLY A 433 -7.45 -12.56 7.48
C GLY A 433 -8.81 -11.90 7.68
N SER A 434 -9.51 -11.66 6.58
CA SER A 434 -10.87 -11.13 6.57
C SER A 434 -11.87 -12.28 6.53
N ILE A 435 -12.55 -12.54 7.65
CA ILE A 435 -13.60 -13.57 7.75
C ILE A 435 -14.82 -13.17 6.91
N THR A 436 -15.16 -11.88 6.95
CA THR A 436 -16.18 -11.25 6.09
C THR A 436 -15.64 -9.90 5.57
N PRO A 437 -16.29 -9.23 4.62
CA PRO A 437 -15.88 -7.87 4.20
C PRO A 437 -15.87 -6.83 5.33
N THR A 438 -16.49 -7.12 6.47
CA THR A 438 -16.55 -6.22 7.64
C THR A 438 -15.92 -6.83 8.90
N THR A 439 -15.45 -8.07 8.86
CA THR A 439 -14.92 -8.79 10.02
C THR A 439 -13.50 -9.26 9.74
N GLU A 440 -12.54 -8.75 10.50
CA GLU A 440 -11.13 -9.10 10.39
C GLU A 440 -10.65 -9.79 11.67
N LEU A 441 -9.87 -10.85 11.52
CA LEU A 441 -9.20 -11.52 12.63
C LEU A 441 -7.70 -11.37 12.49
N ARG A 442 -7.04 -11.01 13.59
CA ARG A 442 -5.59 -11.00 13.74
C ARG A 442 -5.19 -11.64 15.05
N GLY A 443 -4.14 -12.44 15.04
CA GLY A 443 -3.57 -12.99 16.25
C GLY A 443 -2.09 -13.30 16.08
N PHE A 444 -1.39 -13.35 17.19
CA PHE A 444 -0.02 -13.84 17.21
C PHE A 444 0.25 -14.65 18.46
N LEU A 445 1.22 -15.55 18.36
CA LEU A 445 1.77 -16.35 19.42
C LEU A 445 3.28 -16.26 19.32
N SER A 446 3.95 -16.06 20.44
CA SER A 446 5.39 -16.00 20.52
C SER A 446 5.88 -16.84 21.70
N ILE A 447 6.74 -17.80 21.37
CA ILE A 447 7.39 -18.72 22.29
C ILE A 447 8.88 -18.38 22.29
N ASN A 448 9.42 -18.08 23.46
CA ASN A 448 10.82 -17.63 23.61
C ASN A 448 11.79 -18.71 24.05
N THR A 449 11.33 -19.95 24.24
CA THR A 449 12.14 -21.14 24.48
C THR A 449 11.30 -22.37 24.18
N LEU A 450 11.90 -23.42 23.63
CA LEU A 450 11.26 -24.74 23.48
C LEU A 450 11.68 -25.71 24.59
N GLU A 451 12.41 -25.24 25.60
CA GLU A 451 12.73 -26.04 26.78
C GLU A 451 11.44 -26.53 27.45
N ASN A 452 11.35 -27.85 27.68
CA ASN A 452 10.21 -28.53 28.28
C ASN A 452 8.89 -28.47 27.48
N PHE A 453 8.91 -28.14 26.19
CA PHE A 453 7.71 -28.19 25.34
C PHE A 453 7.04 -29.59 25.37
N PRO A 454 5.71 -29.70 25.55
CA PRO A 454 4.70 -28.64 25.54
C PRO A 454 4.42 -27.94 26.90
N ASP A 455 5.02 -28.40 28.00
CA ASP A 455 4.84 -27.83 29.35
C ASP A 455 5.77 -26.62 29.57
N LEU A 456 5.49 -25.55 28.83
CA LEU A 456 6.26 -24.32 28.85
C LEU A 456 5.99 -23.49 30.11
N ASN A 457 7.04 -22.84 30.62
CA ASN A 457 6.90 -21.85 31.70
C ASN A 457 5.95 -20.70 31.30
N GLU A 458 5.20 -20.13 32.25
CA GLU A 458 4.28 -18.99 31.98
C GLU A 458 4.97 -17.77 31.34
N LYS A 459 6.28 -17.59 31.53
CA LYS A 459 7.07 -16.50 30.93
C LYS A 459 7.57 -16.83 29.52
N ALA A 460 7.46 -18.08 29.10
CA ALA A 460 7.90 -18.53 27.79
C ALA A 460 6.94 -18.09 26.67
N LEU A 461 5.67 -17.84 27.01
CA LEU A 461 4.61 -17.53 26.07
C LEU A 461 4.20 -16.06 26.12
N ARG A 462 3.98 -15.47 24.95
CA ARG A 462 3.21 -14.24 24.75
C ARG A 462 2.24 -14.46 23.59
N GLY A 463 1.06 -13.87 23.64
CA GLY A 463 0.18 -13.92 22.49
C GLY A 463 -0.96 -12.92 22.56
N SER A 464 -1.63 -12.73 21.44
CA SER A 464 -2.90 -12.02 21.40
C SER A 464 -3.77 -12.54 20.27
N ILE A 465 -5.07 -12.35 20.40
CA ILE A 465 -6.06 -12.52 19.35
C ILE A 465 -7.02 -11.35 19.41
N ARG A 466 -7.31 -10.77 18.26
CA ARG A 466 -8.16 -9.60 18.06
C ARG A 466 -9.12 -9.87 16.91
N VAL A 467 -10.40 -9.64 17.15
CA VAL A 467 -11.44 -9.69 16.14
C VAL A 467 -12.00 -8.28 16.00
N ARG A 468 -11.84 -7.68 14.82
CA ARG A 468 -12.37 -6.36 14.50
C ARG A 468 -13.60 -6.51 13.64
N GLN A 469 -14.71 -5.95 14.10
CA GLN A 469 -15.95 -5.82 13.36
C GLN A 469 -16.15 -4.35 12.99
N GLN A 470 -16.13 -4.04 11.69
CA GLN A 470 -16.56 -2.75 11.19
C GLN A 470 -18.09 -2.67 11.27
N LEU A 471 -18.58 -1.61 11.89
CA LEU A 471 -19.99 -1.29 12.05
C LEU A 471 -20.37 -0.16 11.07
N GLY A 472 -21.67 0.11 10.95
CA GLY A 472 -22.18 1.22 10.15
C GLY A 472 -21.63 2.58 10.61
N SER A 473 -21.66 3.57 9.70
CA SER A 473 -21.26 4.96 9.98
C SER A 473 -19.81 5.13 10.45
N GLY A 474 -18.91 4.18 10.14
CA GLY A 474 -17.48 4.28 10.43
C GLY A 474 -17.06 3.82 11.84
N PHE A 475 -17.99 3.31 12.66
CA PHE A 475 -17.68 2.72 13.96
C PHE A 475 -16.97 1.37 13.83
N ALA A 476 -16.12 1.01 14.79
CA ALA A 476 -15.52 -0.33 14.85
C ALA A 476 -15.55 -0.89 16.27
N LEU A 477 -15.93 -2.16 16.38
CA LEU A 477 -15.91 -2.96 17.60
C LEU A 477 -14.74 -3.95 17.54
N ASN A 478 -13.86 -3.92 18.53
CA ASN A 478 -12.75 -4.86 18.66
C ASN A 478 -12.97 -5.77 19.86
N GLY A 479 -13.05 -7.08 19.65
CA GLY A 479 -12.91 -8.07 20.71
C GLY A 479 -11.45 -8.48 20.83
N GLU A 480 -10.89 -8.47 22.04
CA GLU A 480 -9.45 -8.61 22.26
C GLU A 480 -9.15 -9.56 23.42
N TYR A 481 -8.24 -10.49 23.19
CA TYR A 481 -7.59 -11.26 24.25
C TYR A 481 -6.08 -11.15 24.09
N SER A 482 -5.37 -10.88 25.19
CA SER A 482 -3.91 -10.85 25.21
C SER A 482 -3.36 -11.59 26.43
N TYR A 483 -2.18 -12.18 26.25
CA TYR A 483 -1.42 -12.85 27.29
C TYR A 483 0.01 -12.33 27.31
N ARG A 484 0.45 -11.91 28.49
CA ARG A 484 1.78 -11.33 28.76
C ARG A 484 2.10 -10.14 27.85
N ASN A 485 1.13 -9.26 27.62
CA ASN A 485 1.30 -8.06 26.81
C ASN A 485 2.27 -7.09 27.49
N ARG A 486 3.15 -6.43 26.71
CA ARG A 486 4.19 -5.52 27.22
C ARG A 486 3.84 -4.10 26.78
N LEU A 487 3.58 -3.22 27.74
CA LEU A 487 3.14 -1.85 27.52
C LEU A 487 4.19 -0.89 28.07
N PHE A 488 4.49 0.19 27.35
CA PHE A 488 5.40 1.24 27.84
C PHE A 488 4.58 2.37 28.45
N ASN A 489 4.76 2.63 29.74
CA ASN A 489 4.04 3.69 30.46
C ASN A 489 5.00 4.80 30.91
N GLY A 490 5.35 5.71 29.98
CA GLY A 490 6.10 6.93 30.29
C GLY A 490 7.34 6.70 31.15
N THR A 491 7.48 7.48 32.23
CA THR A 491 8.61 7.37 33.16
C THR A 491 8.59 6.08 34.01
N LEU A 492 7.47 5.35 34.07
CA LEU A 492 7.42 4.00 34.67
C LEU A 492 8.09 2.95 33.77
N GLY A 493 8.21 3.22 32.47
CA GLY A 493 8.81 2.30 31.50
C GLY A 493 7.93 1.08 31.21
N TYR A 494 8.54 -0.03 30.81
CA TYR A 494 7.77 -1.22 30.42
C TYR A 494 7.09 -1.90 31.62
N ARG A 495 5.80 -2.17 31.47
CA ARG A 495 4.95 -2.96 32.37
C ARG A 495 4.35 -4.14 31.60
N THR A 496 3.98 -5.18 32.33
CA THR A 496 3.43 -6.40 31.75
C THR A 496 2.01 -6.60 32.26
N VAL A 497 1.07 -6.71 31.33
CA VAL A 497 -0.30 -7.16 31.60
C VAL A 497 -0.33 -8.66 31.33
N TRP A 498 -0.64 -9.46 32.35
CA TRP A 498 -0.49 -10.90 32.28
C TRP A 498 -1.58 -11.55 31.44
N SER A 499 -2.82 -11.11 31.62
CA SER A 499 -3.89 -11.39 30.67
C SER A 499 -4.88 -10.25 30.64
N SER A 500 -5.52 -10.06 29.49
CA SER A 500 -6.62 -9.10 29.34
C SER A 500 -7.60 -9.64 28.32
N LEU A 501 -8.88 -9.74 28.69
CA LEU A 501 -9.99 -10.08 27.80
C LEU A 501 -10.97 -8.92 27.79
N GLY A 502 -11.31 -8.39 26.62
CA GLY A 502 -12.21 -7.24 26.57
C GLY A 502 -12.78 -6.92 25.20
N ALA A 503 -13.60 -5.88 25.19
CA ALA A 503 -14.21 -5.31 23.99
C ALA A 503 -14.01 -3.79 23.97
N VAL A 504 -13.75 -3.24 22.79
CA VAL A 504 -13.48 -1.82 22.57
C VAL A 504 -14.30 -1.31 21.42
N LEU A 505 -15.15 -0.31 21.67
CA LEU A 505 -15.89 0.41 20.65
C LEU A 505 -15.18 1.73 20.34
N THR A 506 -14.89 1.96 19.06
CA THR A 506 -14.21 3.18 18.56
C THR A 506 -15.12 3.92 17.59
N SER A 507 -15.16 5.25 17.73
CA SER A 507 -15.86 6.13 16.79
C SER A 507 -15.01 6.41 15.54
N PRO A 508 -15.62 6.82 14.42
CA PRO A 508 -14.87 7.50 13.36
C PRO A 508 -14.28 8.82 13.86
N LYS A 509 -13.35 9.39 13.09
CA LYS A 509 -12.91 10.79 13.29
C LYS A 509 -14.01 11.72 12.76
N ILE A 510 -14.65 12.43 13.67
CA ILE A 510 -15.74 13.37 13.37
C ILE A 510 -15.11 14.73 13.09
N ALA A 511 -15.26 15.24 11.87
CA ALA A 511 -14.80 16.60 11.52
C ALA A 511 -15.70 17.64 12.19
N LEU A 512 -15.09 18.62 12.85
CA LEU A 512 -15.79 19.71 13.54
C LEU A 512 -15.82 21.01 12.74
N ASN A 513 -14.85 21.20 11.84
CA ASN A 513 -14.77 22.34 10.93
C ASN A 513 -13.90 22.02 9.70
N ASP A 514 -13.90 22.94 8.74
CA ASP A 514 -13.09 22.82 7.52
C ASP A 514 -11.58 23.05 7.74
N GLN A 515 -11.19 23.55 8.92
CA GLN A 515 -9.79 23.79 9.30
C GLN A 515 -9.09 22.50 9.79
N GLY A 516 -9.80 21.37 9.83
CA GLY A 516 -9.25 20.08 10.21
C GLY A 516 -9.39 19.74 11.70
N ALA A 517 -10.20 20.48 12.45
CA ALA A 517 -10.52 20.10 13.83
C ALA A 517 -11.32 18.79 13.84
N THR A 518 -10.93 17.86 14.72
CA THR A 518 -11.55 16.54 14.79
C THR A 518 -11.84 16.13 16.22
N PHE A 519 -12.93 15.39 16.38
CA PHE A 519 -13.28 14.71 17.62
C PHE A 519 -13.39 13.20 17.37
N SER A 520 -12.92 12.42 18.33
CA SER A 520 -13.11 10.97 18.34
C SER A 520 -13.27 10.49 19.76
N PHE A 521 -14.05 9.45 19.96
CA PHE A 521 -14.23 8.82 21.26
C PHE A 521 -14.14 7.30 21.17
N GLN A 522 -13.86 6.70 22.32
CA GLN A 522 -13.75 5.28 22.49
C GLN A 522 -14.31 4.90 23.86
N THR A 523 -14.92 3.73 23.94
CA THR A 523 -15.31 3.12 25.20
C THR A 523 -14.89 1.66 25.22
N SER A 524 -14.52 1.14 26.38
CA SER A 524 -14.09 -0.25 26.52
C SER A 524 -14.48 -0.88 27.84
N TYR A 525 -14.54 -2.22 27.80
CA TYR A 525 -14.63 -3.09 28.95
C TYR A 525 -13.53 -4.14 28.83
N GLN A 526 -12.77 -4.38 29.89
CA GLN A 526 -11.68 -5.35 29.93
C GLN A 526 -11.62 -6.03 31.29
N SER A 527 -11.53 -7.35 31.34
CA SER A 527 -11.10 -8.07 32.54
C SER A 527 -9.59 -8.25 32.49
N VAL A 528 -8.87 -7.58 33.39
CA VAL A 528 -7.42 -7.41 33.34
C VAL A 528 -6.77 -8.09 34.53
N ASN A 529 -5.82 -8.99 34.26
CA ASN A 529 -4.91 -9.56 35.26
C ASN A 529 -3.52 -8.93 35.12
N ALA A 530 -3.10 -8.18 36.13
CA ALA A 530 -1.79 -7.52 36.14
C ALA A 530 -1.27 -7.35 37.57
N ASP A 531 0.02 -7.04 37.71
CA ASP A 531 0.61 -6.74 39.02
C ASP A 531 0.05 -5.41 39.57
N SER A 532 -0.42 -5.46 40.82
CA SER A 532 -0.84 -4.29 41.60
C SER A 532 0.09 -4.08 42.78
N ASP A 533 0.36 -2.82 43.10
CA ASP A 533 1.10 -2.38 44.28
C ASP A 533 0.17 -1.96 45.43
N ARG A 534 -1.14 -2.20 45.33
CA ARG A 534 -2.16 -1.91 46.36
C ARG A 534 -2.24 -3.02 47.39
N PRO A 535 -1.73 -2.85 48.62
CA PRO A 535 -1.72 -3.91 49.62
C PRO A 535 -3.11 -4.50 49.90
N GLU A 536 -4.13 -3.66 49.90
CA GLU A 536 -5.54 -4.00 50.11
C GLU A 536 -6.15 -4.92 49.05
N LEU A 537 -5.63 -4.91 47.81
CA LEU A 537 -6.07 -5.82 46.75
C LEU A 537 -5.38 -7.18 46.82
N LEU A 538 -4.37 -7.31 47.67
CA LEU A 538 -3.42 -8.41 47.62
C LEU A 538 -3.56 -9.33 48.82
N LYS A 539 -3.62 -10.65 48.56
CA LYS A 539 -3.71 -11.65 49.63
C LYS A 539 -2.45 -11.64 50.52
N PRO A 540 -2.56 -11.83 51.84
CA PRO A 540 -1.39 -11.83 52.73
C PRO A 540 -0.30 -12.85 52.35
N ASN A 541 -0.69 -14.09 52.01
CA ASN A 541 0.22 -15.11 51.49
C ASN A 541 -0.05 -15.33 49.99
N ARG A 542 0.93 -15.03 49.14
CA ARG A 542 0.77 -15.01 47.68
C ARG A 542 2.09 -15.34 46.97
N LEU A 543 1.98 -15.96 45.80
CA LEU A 543 3.12 -16.26 44.92
C LEU A 543 3.55 -15.07 44.06
N ASN A 544 2.65 -14.10 43.86
CA ASN A 544 2.86 -12.93 43.01
C ASN A 544 1.87 -11.81 43.40
N ASN A 545 2.06 -10.62 42.84
CA ASN A 545 1.23 -9.45 43.11
C ASN A 545 0.12 -9.23 42.07
N ARG A 546 -0.27 -10.29 41.34
CA ARG A 546 -1.29 -10.18 40.29
C ARG A 546 -2.68 -10.17 40.89
N VAL A 547 -3.51 -9.25 40.40
CA VAL A 547 -4.93 -9.17 40.71
C VAL A 547 -5.72 -9.07 39.42
N THR A 548 -6.92 -9.65 39.41
CA THR A 548 -7.85 -9.54 38.29
C THR A 548 -8.91 -8.53 38.64
N LEU A 549 -9.03 -7.46 37.85
CA LEU A 549 -10.07 -6.45 37.98
C LEU A 549 -10.75 -6.24 36.63
N ASP A 550 -12.05 -6.00 36.67
CA ASP A 550 -12.77 -5.51 35.50
C ASP A 550 -12.55 -4.01 35.40
N ARG A 551 -12.28 -3.53 34.19
CA ARG A 551 -11.87 -2.17 33.85
C ARG A 551 -12.83 -1.63 32.80
N TYR A 552 -13.51 -0.54 33.12
CA TYR A 552 -14.37 0.21 32.22
C TYR A 552 -13.69 1.52 31.90
N GLU A 553 -13.50 1.84 30.62
CA GLU A 553 -12.84 3.07 30.20
C GLU A 553 -13.70 3.81 29.20
N ALA A 554 -13.83 5.12 29.38
CA ALA A 554 -14.31 6.04 28.36
C ALA A 554 -13.25 7.11 28.07
N LEU A 555 -13.04 7.37 26.78
CA LEU A 555 -12.00 8.25 26.26
C LEU A 555 -12.61 9.17 25.19
N GLY A 556 -12.41 10.47 25.33
CA GLY A 556 -12.67 11.47 24.29
C GLY A 556 -11.38 12.20 23.90
N THR A 557 -11.16 12.44 22.61
CA THR A 557 -10.03 13.20 22.08
C THR A 557 -10.51 14.28 21.14
N LEU A 558 -10.12 15.52 21.41
CA LEU A 558 -10.31 16.69 20.57
C LEU A 558 -8.95 17.12 20.03
N ILE A 559 -8.83 17.27 18.72
CA ILE A 559 -7.66 17.85 18.06
C ILE A 559 -8.13 19.11 17.34
N TYR A 560 -7.51 20.24 17.65
CA TYR A 560 -7.85 21.54 17.11
C TYR A 560 -6.59 22.23 16.57
N PRO A 561 -6.29 22.09 15.27
CA PRO A 561 -5.19 22.80 14.65
C PRO A 561 -5.61 24.21 14.22
N VAL A 562 -4.68 25.16 14.31
CA VAL A 562 -4.81 26.54 13.83
C VAL A 562 -3.60 26.86 12.99
N LEU A 563 -3.79 27.00 11.68
CA LEU A 563 -2.74 27.40 10.76
C LEU A 563 -2.38 28.87 11.02
N LEU A 564 -1.17 29.12 11.50
CA LEU A 564 -0.68 30.48 11.78
C LEU A 564 -0.08 31.11 10.53
N TRP A 565 0.63 30.31 9.74
CA TRP A 565 1.29 30.75 8.52
C TRP A 565 1.47 29.58 7.54
N ARG A 566 1.39 29.88 6.25
CA ARG A 566 1.64 28.95 5.14
C ARG A 566 2.38 29.69 4.04
N GLY A 567 3.45 29.08 3.55
CA GLY A 567 4.16 29.49 2.35
C GLY A 567 3.65 28.76 1.10
N GLU A 568 4.28 29.05 -0.03
CA GLU A 568 4.01 28.37 -1.29
C GLU A 568 4.92 27.14 -1.45
N GLY A 569 4.36 26.05 -1.96
CA GLY A 569 5.14 24.88 -2.35
C GLY A 569 5.79 25.09 -3.72
N LEU A 570 6.94 24.46 -3.93
CA LEU A 570 7.57 24.43 -5.25
C LEU A 570 6.73 23.58 -6.25
N PRO A 571 6.87 23.82 -7.56
CA PRO A 571 6.27 22.96 -8.57
C PRO A 571 6.67 21.49 -8.39
N ALA A 572 5.73 20.59 -8.68
CA ALA A 572 5.93 19.14 -8.53
C ALA A 572 6.76 18.55 -9.68
N THR A 573 7.98 19.08 -9.88
CA THR A 573 8.95 18.65 -10.89
C THR A 573 10.10 17.89 -10.23
N ALA A 574 10.79 17.04 -10.98
CA ALA A 574 11.89 16.20 -10.50
C ALA A 574 13.07 16.99 -9.89
N THR A 575 13.27 18.24 -10.33
CA THR A 575 14.40 19.08 -9.92
C THR A 575 14.03 20.10 -8.86
N GLU A 576 12.75 20.34 -8.60
CA GLU A 576 12.27 21.35 -7.65
C GLU A 576 11.55 20.66 -6.47
N GLY A 577 10.21 20.71 -6.43
CA GLY A 577 9.43 20.24 -5.29
C GLY A 577 9.47 18.73 -5.05
N LEU A 578 9.91 17.93 -6.03
CA LEU A 578 10.04 16.47 -5.88
C LEU A 578 11.50 16.01 -5.82
N ARG A 579 12.48 16.90 -5.63
CA ARG A 579 13.90 16.53 -5.73
C ARG A 579 14.35 15.53 -4.65
N TYR A 580 13.84 15.67 -3.43
CA TYR A 580 14.18 14.79 -2.29
C TYR A 580 12.97 14.15 -1.62
N THR A 581 11.74 14.47 -2.06
CA THR A 581 10.50 13.97 -1.48
C THR A 581 9.48 13.56 -2.55
N PRO A 582 8.59 12.59 -2.26
CA PRO A 582 7.54 12.18 -3.19
C PRO A 582 6.43 13.21 -3.36
N ARG A 583 6.38 14.23 -2.49
CA ARG A 583 5.43 15.34 -2.54
C ARG A 583 6.15 16.66 -2.24
N PRO A 584 5.70 17.79 -2.82
CA PRO A 584 6.28 19.09 -2.49
C PRO A 584 6.14 19.41 -1.00
N VAL A 585 7.26 19.84 -0.39
CA VAL A 585 7.29 20.35 0.97
C VAL A 585 6.76 21.78 0.94
N ILE A 586 5.71 22.03 1.71
CA ILE A 586 5.10 23.36 1.84
C ILE A 586 5.54 23.94 3.18
N PRO A 587 6.25 25.06 3.24
CA PRO A 587 6.55 25.74 4.50
C PRO A 587 5.26 26.11 5.24
N PHE A 588 5.19 25.83 6.54
CA PHE A 588 4.05 26.24 7.37
C PHE A 588 4.41 26.30 8.85
N VAL A 589 3.60 27.04 9.61
CA VAL A 589 3.60 27.05 11.07
C VAL A 589 2.15 26.95 11.54
N GLN A 590 1.89 26.04 12.46
CA GLN A 590 0.58 25.86 13.06
C GLN A 590 0.67 25.76 14.58
N LEU A 591 -0.34 26.29 15.25
CA LEU A 591 -0.64 26.00 16.63
C LEU A 591 -1.54 24.75 16.65
N ALA A 592 -1.34 23.86 17.59
CA ALA A 592 -2.22 22.72 17.80
C ALA A 592 -2.59 22.61 19.28
N LEU A 593 -3.89 22.46 19.51
CA LEU A 593 -4.47 22.12 20.79
C LEU A 593 -4.96 20.67 20.71
N ILE A 594 -4.51 19.84 21.64
CA ILE A 594 -4.96 18.45 21.77
C ILE A 594 -5.49 18.29 23.18
N THR A 595 -6.77 17.95 23.31
CA THR A 595 -7.41 17.72 24.60
C THR A 595 -7.92 16.29 24.67
N ARG A 596 -7.55 15.56 25.71
CA ARG A 596 -7.93 14.17 25.95
C ARG A 596 -8.57 14.04 27.32
N GLY A 597 -9.83 13.62 27.35
CA GLY A 597 -10.55 13.29 28.58
C GLY A 597 -10.64 11.78 28.73
N VAL A 598 -10.22 11.24 29.86
CA VAL A 598 -10.27 9.80 30.15
C VAL A 598 -10.91 9.59 31.52
N THR A 599 -11.79 8.61 31.61
CA THR A 599 -12.27 8.06 32.88
C THR A 599 -12.11 6.56 32.83
N THR A 600 -11.47 6.00 33.86
CA THR A 600 -11.32 4.56 34.04
C THR A 600 -11.87 4.18 35.41
N GLN A 601 -12.70 3.14 35.44
CA GLN A 601 -13.34 2.59 36.64
C GLN A 601 -12.98 1.10 36.76
N TYR A 602 -12.73 0.63 37.98
CA TYR A 602 -12.38 -0.77 38.25
C TYR A 602 -13.37 -1.42 39.23
N SER A 603 -13.52 -2.76 39.16
CA SER A 603 -14.48 -3.54 39.97
C SER A 603 -14.23 -3.59 41.50
N GLN A 604 -13.36 -2.75 42.06
CA GLN A 604 -13.01 -2.66 43.48
C GLN A 604 -12.98 -1.20 43.96
N ASP A 605 -13.86 -0.37 43.43
CA ASP A 605 -14.00 1.07 43.74
C ASP A 605 -12.74 1.93 43.51
N TYR A 606 -11.82 1.44 42.69
CA TYR A 606 -10.73 2.25 42.16
C TYR A 606 -11.20 2.99 40.91
N SER A 607 -10.70 4.20 40.73
CA SER A 607 -10.90 4.96 39.51
C SER A 607 -9.69 5.85 39.20
N GLN A 608 -9.57 6.22 37.94
CA GLN A 608 -8.63 7.23 37.49
C GLN A 608 -9.29 8.04 36.38
N SER A 609 -9.55 9.31 36.65
CA SER A 609 -10.11 10.25 35.68
C SER A 609 -9.13 11.39 35.45
N TYR A 610 -8.90 11.75 34.21
CA TYR A 610 -8.01 12.87 33.92
C TYR A 610 -8.41 13.64 32.66
N LEU A 611 -8.07 14.93 32.67
CA LEU A 611 -8.11 15.80 31.52
C LEU A 611 -6.67 16.21 31.17
N SER A 612 -6.18 15.70 30.05
CA SER A 612 -4.88 16.06 29.49
C SER A 612 -5.07 17.09 28.39
N THR A 613 -4.32 18.20 28.46
CA THR A 613 -4.32 19.24 27.43
C THR A 613 -2.90 19.53 26.99
N SER A 614 -2.65 19.36 25.70
CA SER A 614 -1.39 19.70 25.04
C SER A 614 -1.60 20.92 24.16
N VAL A 615 -0.76 21.95 24.36
CA VAL A 615 -0.71 23.13 23.50
C VAL A 615 0.70 23.24 22.96
N GLY A 616 0.82 23.44 21.65
CA GLY A 616 2.12 23.53 21.03
C GLY A 616 2.11 24.11 19.63
N VAL A 617 3.31 24.44 19.17
CA VAL A 617 3.57 24.92 17.82
C VAL A 617 4.32 23.83 17.08
N GLN A 618 3.95 23.59 15.83
CA GLN A 618 4.70 22.74 14.93
C GLN A 618 4.72 23.31 13.53
N GLY A 619 5.70 22.90 12.73
CA GLY A 619 5.82 23.41 11.38
C GLY A 619 7.03 22.87 10.67
N GLN A 620 7.20 23.36 9.45
CA GLN A 620 8.38 23.13 8.64
C GLN A 620 8.72 24.38 7.85
N LEU A 621 10.00 24.64 7.68
CA LEU A 621 10.56 25.76 6.95
C LEU A 621 11.40 25.24 5.78
N GLY A 622 11.42 26.03 4.71
CA GLY A 622 12.09 25.68 3.46
C GLY A 622 11.40 24.58 2.65
N HIS A 623 11.99 24.21 1.53
CA HIS A 623 11.35 23.36 0.51
C HIS A 623 11.97 21.98 0.37
N PHE A 624 13.06 21.71 1.10
CA PHE A 624 13.84 20.47 0.96
C PHE A 624 14.14 20.15 -0.50
N SER A 625 14.68 21.15 -1.21
CA SER A 625 14.99 21.08 -2.64
C SER A 625 16.41 21.55 -2.93
N LYS A 626 16.96 22.50 -2.17
CA LYS A 626 18.37 22.89 -2.32
C LYS A 626 19.30 21.91 -1.59
N ASP A 627 20.58 21.98 -1.91
CA ASP A 627 21.58 21.01 -1.43
C ASP A 627 21.94 21.16 0.05
N PHE A 628 21.69 22.31 0.69
CA PHE A 628 22.19 22.55 2.05
C PHE A 628 21.24 23.41 2.87
N LEU A 629 20.93 22.96 4.09
CA LEU A 629 20.12 23.66 5.11
C LEU A 629 18.80 24.30 4.60
N ASP A 630 18.15 23.70 3.60
CA ASP A 630 16.91 24.19 2.99
C ASP A 630 15.66 23.55 3.60
N TYR A 631 15.81 22.78 4.67
CA TYR A 631 14.69 22.21 5.39
C TYR A 631 14.94 22.13 6.88
N THR A 632 13.98 22.65 7.64
CA THR A 632 13.90 22.51 9.09
C THR A 632 12.46 22.18 9.49
N GLY A 633 12.22 20.98 10.01
CA GLY A 633 10.97 20.61 10.65
C GLY A 633 11.09 20.77 12.17
N PHE A 634 10.04 21.26 12.83
CA PHE A 634 10.05 21.42 14.28
C PHE A 634 8.69 21.15 14.92
N SER A 635 8.72 20.78 16.19
CA SER A 635 7.54 20.68 17.05
C SER A 635 7.92 21.00 18.50
N LEU A 636 7.05 21.72 19.21
CA LEU A 636 7.20 22.03 20.62
C LEU A 636 5.83 22.02 21.28
N PHE A 637 5.62 21.09 22.20
CA PHE A 637 4.35 20.91 22.90
C PHE A 637 4.57 20.89 24.41
N TYR A 638 3.75 21.65 25.12
CA TYR A 638 3.59 21.54 26.56
C TYR A 638 2.29 20.80 26.84
N THR A 639 2.37 19.72 27.62
CA THR A 639 1.20 19.00 28.10
C THR A 639 1.04 19.19 29.60
N GLN A 640 -0.18 19.56 29.99
CA GLN A 640 -0.64 19.60 31.37
C GLN A 640 -1.76 18.59 31.56
N VAL A 641 -1.70 17.84 32.64
CA VAL A 641 -2.75 16.93 33.06
C VAL A 641 -3.36 17.37 34.37
N ILE A 642 -4.68 17.30 34.46
CA ILE A 642 -5.46 17.41 35.69
C ILE A 642 -5.96 16.00 35.98
N LEU A 643 -5.58 15.44 37.13
CA LEU A 643 -5.80 14.05 37.50
C LEU A 643 -6.67 13.98 38.76
N ASP A 644 -7.62 13.06 38.75
CA ASP A 644 -8.41 12.63 39.90
C ASP A 644 -8.38 11.09 39.99
N GLY A 645 -8.30 10.57 41.21
CA GLY A 645 -8.08 9.15 41.46
C GLY A 645 -6.70 8.64 41.00
N GLN A 646 -6.52 7.32 41.07
CA GLN A 646 -5.27 6.67 40.73
C GLN A 646 -5.50 5.20 40.40
N SER A 647 -4.99 4.75 39.25
CA SER A 647 -5.11 3.35 38.85
C SER A 647 -4.48 2.40 39.87
N PRO A 648 -5.12 1.24 40.16
CA PRO A 648 -4.52 0.18 40.97
C PRO A 648 -3.37 -0.55 40.25
N PHE A 649 -3.16 -0.31 38.95
CA PHE A 649 -2.13 -0.96 38.14
C PHE A 649 -1.09 0.04 37.61
N LEU A 650 0.18 -0.37 37.61
CA LEU A 650 1.26 0.49 37.10
C LEU A 650 1.29 0.60 35.57
N PHE A 651 0.66 -0.33 34.85
CA PHE A 651 0.68 -0.28 33.38
C PHE A 651 -0.15 0.88 32.82
N ASP A 652 -1.18 1.36 33.55
CA ASP A 652 -2.05 2.47 33.16
C ASP A 652 -2.19 3.60 34.18
N ARG A 653 -1.41 3.55 35.25
CA ARG A 653 -1.26 4.69 36.17
C ARG A 653 -0.67 5.89 35.47
N LEU A 654 -1.34 7.02 35.59
CA LEU A 654 -0.86 8.29 35.06
C LEU A 654 0.06 8.97 36.07
N VAL A 655 1.35 9.03 35.76
CA VAL A 655 2.37 9.69 36.61
C VAL A 655 2.99 10.92 35.96
N ASP A 656 2.88 11.04 34.65
CA ASP A 656 3.51 12.10 33.87
C ASP A 656 2.51 13.23 33.62
N GLN A 657 2.40 14.16 34.58
CA GLN A 657 1.39 15.22 34.56
C GLN A 657 1.83 16.48 33.81
N ARG A 658 3.12 16.79 33.83
CA ARG A 658 3.71 17.95 33.14
C ARG A 658 4.80 17.49 32.20
N VAL A 659 4.53 17.52 30.90
CA VAL A 659 5.45 16.99 29.88
C VAL A 659 5.79 18.06 28.87
N LEU A 660 7.08 18.25 28.61
CA LEU A 660 7.57 19.04 27.49
C LEU A 660 8.06 18.08 26.40
N SER A 661 7.45 18.17 25.23
CA SER A 661 7.83 17.41 24.04
C SER A 661 8.41 18.35 22.99
N MET A 662 9.59 18.04 22.49
CA MET A 662 10.31 18.80 21.47
C MET A 662 10.74 17.88 20.34
N GLY A 663 10.67 18.38 19.11
CA GLY A 663 11.12 17.71 17.93
C GLY A 663 11.82 18.68 16.99
N LEU A 664 12.94 18.27 16.42
CA LEU A 664 13.69 19.02 15.43
C LEU A 664 14.19 18.07 14.36
N VAL A 665 14.02 18.43 13.10
CA VAL A 665 14.57 17.73 11.94
C VAL A 665 15.27 18.75 11.07
N GLN A 666 16.55 18.55 10.80
CA GLN A 666 17.36 19.45 9.99
C GLN A 666 17.89 18.70 8.78
N GLN A 667 17.72 19.26 7.58
CA GLN A 667 18.49 18.83 6.42
C GLN A 667 19.95 19.18 6.64
N LEU A 668 20.82 18.19 6.48
CA LEU A 668 22.27 18.37 6.56
C LEU A 668 22.82 18.69 5.19
N TYR A 669 22.62 17.79 4.22
CA TYR A 669 23.09 17.96 2.85
C TYR A 669 22.34 17.04 1.89
N GLY A 670 21.93 17.54 0.73
CA GLY A 670 21.13 16.83 -0.26
C GLY A 670 19.90 16.19 0.37
N GLY A 671 19.67 14.90 0.10
CA GLY A 671 18.59 14.12 0.69
C GLY A 671 18.79 13.74 2.17
N LEU A 672 19.94 14.06 2.79
CA LEU A 672 20.25 13.65 4.16
C LEU A 672 19.66 14.60 5.19
N ARG A 673 18.89 14.06 6.14
CA ARG A 673 18.31 14.77 7.29
C ARG A 673 18.64 14.05 8.59
N ALA A 674 18.89 14.81 9.64
CA ALA A 674 19.00 14.30 10.99
C ALA A 674 17.89 14.91 11.85
N GLY A 675 17.32 14.09 12.74
CA GLY A 675 16.25 14.49 13.63
C GLY A 675 16.47 14.03 15.05
N ILE A 676 15.98 14.82 15.99
CA ILE A 676 15.87 14.48 17.41
C ILE A 676 14.45 14.76 17.87
N GLU A 677 13.90 13.85 18.66
CA GLU A 677 12.65 14.04 19.38
C GLU A 677 12.85 13.66 20.83
N SER A 678 12.48 14.57 21.74
CA SER A 678 12.61 14.34 23.17
C SER A 678 11.31 14.70 23.87
N ALA A 679 10.92 13.87 24.83
CA ALA A 679 9.83 14.16 25.76
C ALA A 679 10.35 13.98 27.18
N VAL A 680 10.16 14.99 28.02
CA VAL A 680 10.68 15.05 29.39
C VAL A 680 9.56 15.43 30.35
N ASN A 681 9.49 14.72 31.48
CA ASN A 681 8.61 15.07 32.59
C ASN A 681 9.27 16.24 33.35
N LEU A 682 8.56 17.35 33.47
CA LEU A 682 9.07 18.59 34.07
C LEU A 682 9.08 18.56 35.60
N ASP A 683 8.40 17.60 36.23
CA ASP A 683 8.34 17.46 37.68
C ASP A 683 9.56 16.69 38.21
N ASN A 684 10.03 15.67 37.49
CA ASN A 684 11.15 14.81 37.92
C ASN A 684 12.38 14.84 36.99
N GLY A 685 12.31 15.51 35.84
CA GLY A 685 13.39 15.61 34.85
C GLY A 685 13.67 14.31 34.08
N LEU A 686 12.88 13.26 34.27
CA LEU A 686 13.07 11.98 33.57
C LEU A 686 12.55 12.05 32.13
N SER A 687 13.30 11.47 31.21
CA SER A 687 12.89 11.38 29.80
C SER A 687 11.89 10.25 29.58
N LEU A 688 10.75 10.57 28.99
CA LEU A 688 9.74 9.62 28.52
C LEU A 688 10.11 9.09 27.12
N ASN A 689 10.78 9.92 26.32
CA ASN A 689 11.16 9.62 24.97
C ASN A 689 12.45 10.34 24.62
N ASN A 690 13.35 9.65 23.93
CA ASN A 690 14.47 10.27 23.24
C ASN A 690 14.68 9.46 21.97
N GLU A 691 14.35 10.02 20.82
CA GLU A 691 14.48 9.38 19.52
C GLU A 691 15.45 10.17 18.65
N LEU A 692 16.43 9.47 18.11
CA LEU A 692 17.38 9.98 17.13
C LEU A 692 17.05 9.35 15.78
N THR A 693 16.89 10.19 14.77
CA THR A 693 16.59 9.75 13.40
C THR A 693 17.68 10.23 12.46
N LEU A 694 18.13 9.35 11.57
CA LEU A 694 18.94 9.70 10.41
C LEU A 694 18.22 9.19 9.17
N GLU A 695 17.88 10.09 8.26
CA GLU A 695 17.11 9.79 7.06
C GLU A 695 17.87 10.23 5.82
N TYR A 696 18.04 9.32 4.86
CA TYR A 696 18.38 9.66 3.48
C TYR A 696 17.12 9.56 2.62
N SER A 697 16.65 10.69 2.10
CA SER A 697 15.39 10.83 1.39
C SER A 697 15.62 11.15 -0.09
N ARG A 698 14.92 10.42 -0.93
CA ARG A 698 14.79 10.61 -2.37
C ARG A 698 13.30 10.61 -2.73
N ARG A 699 12.97 10.95 -3.97
CA ARG A 699 11.58 11.02 -4.42
C ARG A 699 10.97 9.62 -4.47
N THR A 700 11.71 8.65 -4.99
CA THR A 700 11.24 7.26 -5.19
C THR A 700 11.54 6.34 -4.01
N TYR A 701 12.49 6.69 -3.15
CA TYR A 701 12.86 5.86 -2.00
C TYR A 701 13.36 6.69 -0.80
N GLY A 702 13.50 6.04 0.35
CA GLY A 702 14.17 6.62 1.50
C GLY A 702 14.70 5.55 2.43
N VAL A 703 15.82 5.83 3.10
CA VAL A 703 16.40 4.94 4.13
C VAL A 703 16.40 5.70 5.44
N ILE A 704 15.73 5.14 6.46
CA ILE A 704 15.54 5.79 7.75
C ILE A 704 16.08 4.89 8.86
N LEU A 705 17.12 5.36 9.54
CA LEU A 705 17.63 4.79 10.78
C LEU A 705 17.00 5.53 11.97
N ARG A 706 16.43 4.78 12.92
CA ARG A 706 15.87 5.32 14.17
C ARG A 706 16.47 4.60 15.36
N ILE A 707 16.79 5.35 16.42
CA ILE A 707 17.30 4.80 17.67
C ILE A 707 16.61 5.52 18.82
N ASN A 708 16.13 4.76 19.80
CA ASN A 708 15.52 5.30 21.00
C ASN A 708 16.13 4.62 22.25
N PRO A 709 17.11 5.27 22.91
CA PRO A 709 17.79 4.69 24.07
C PRO A 709 16.87 4.49 25.29
N VAL A 710 15.85 5.35 25.48
CA VAL A 710 14.92 5.25 26.62
C VAL A 710 14.09 3.97 26.50
N ARG A 711 13.55 3.71 25.31
CA ARG A 711 12.75 2.52 25.01
C ARG A 711 13.60 1.31 24.64
N ARG A 712 14.91 1.49 24.44
CA ARG A 712 15.89 0.49 23.98
C ARG A 712 15.46 -0.18 22.68
N ILE A 713 14.95 0.63 21.75
CA ILE A 713 14.53 0.18 20.43
C ILE A 713 15.35 0.88 19.35
N GLY A 714 15.49 0.23 18.21
CA GLY A 714 16.07 0.82 17.00
C GLY A 714 15.42 0.23 15.75
N SER A 715 15.43 0.92 14.63
CA SER A 715 14.92 0.38 13.38
C SER A 715 15.65 0.94 12.17
N ILE A 716 15.72 0.16 11.10
CA ILE A 716 16.14 0.59 9.77
C ILE A 716 14.97 0.34 8.83
N ASN A 717 14.51 1.38 8.16
CA ASN A 717 13.32 1.35 7.32
C ASN A 717 13.68 1.80 5.90
N LEU A 718 13.33 0.99 4.91
CA LEU A 718 13.35 1.31 3.50
C LEU A 718 11.93 1.70 3.07
N ARG A 719 11.76 2.97 2.73
CA ARG A 719 10.56 3.49 2.07
C ARG A 719 10.75 3.39 0.56
N ILE A 720 9.75 2.90 -0.15
CA ILE A 720 9.59 2.98 -1.60
C ILE A 720 8.32 3.78 -1.84
N SER A 721 8.44 4.97 -2.43
CA SER A 721 7.30 5.87 -2.63
C SER A 721 6.40 5.35 -3.75
N ASP A 722 5.09 5.56 -3.64
CA ASP A 722 4.19 5.41 -4.78
C ASP A 722 3.84 6.79 -5.33
N PHE A 723 3.57 6.84 -6.64
CA PHE A 723 3.16 8.07 -7.31
C PHE A 723 1.91 7.78 -8.14
N ASN A 724 0.79 8.40 -7.77
CA ASN A 724 -0.44 8.32 -8.55
C ASN A 724 -0.46 9.46 -9.59
N TRP A 725 0.44 9.43 -10.57
CA TRP A 725 0.56 10.50 -11.57
C TRP A 725 -0.65 10.51 -12.54
N ILE A 726 -1.06 11.69 -12.99
CA ILE A 726 -2.08 11.86 -14.02
C ILE A 726 -1.36 12.23 -15.32
N GLY A 727 -1.52 11.43 -16.38
CA GLY A 727 -0.90 11.66 -17.69
C GLY A 727 -0.07 10.48 -18.22
N THR A 728 0.37 10.59 -19.47
CA THR A 728 1.23 9.59 -20.12
C THR A 728 2.66 9.82 -19.64
N PRO A 729 3.31 8.83 -18.97
CA PRO A 729 4.70 9.00 -18.55
C PRO A 729 5.62 9.17 -19.76
N ASP A 730 6.81 9.72 -19.52
CA ASP A 730 7.80 9.99 -20.57
C ASP A 730 8.00 8.75 -21.47
N PRO A 731 7.69 8.88 -22.79
CA PRO A 731 7.67 7.78 -23.74
C PRO A 731 9.07 7.24 -24.08
N TYR A 732 10.13 7.90 -23.61
CA TYR A 732 11.51 7.52 -23.91
C TYR A 732 12.19 6.67 -22.82
N PHE A 733 11.44 6.18 -21.82
CA PHE A 733 12.01 5.30 -20.81
C PHE A 733 12.69 4.07 -21.42
N GLY A 734 13.97 3.87 -21.10
CA GLY A 734 14.78 2.75 -21.60
C GLY A 734 15.40 2.94 -22.97
N SER A 735 15.07 4.01 -23.70
CA SER A 735 15.74 4.35 -24.96
C SER A 735 17.16 4.84 -24.72
N THR A 736 18.08 4.53 -25.63
CA THR A 736 19.41 5.14 -25.63
C THR A 736 19.23 6.64 -25.89
N PRO A 737 19.86 7.53 -25.10
CA PRO A 737 19.77 8.96 -25.38
C PRO A 737 20.27 9.21 -26.80
N LYS A 738 19.43 9.83 -27.64
CA LYS A 738 19.90 10.37 -28.91
C LYS A 738 20.94 11.42 -28.56
N THR A 739 22.21 11.11 -28.82
CA THR A 739 23.25 12.13 -28.95
C THR A 739 22.82 13.03 -30.09
N GLU A 740 22.23 14.19 -29.76
CA GLU A 740 22.17 15.31 -30.68
C GLU A 740 23.62 15.71 -30.94
N ASN A 741 24.10 15.40 -32.15
CA ASN A 741 25.31 15.97 -32.71
C ASN A 741 24.95 17.20 -33.53
#